data_AF-A0A1E3FLR5-F1
#
_entry.id   AF-A0A1E3FLR5-F1
#
_cell.length_a   1.000
_cell.length_b   1.000
_cell.length_c   1.000
_cell.angle_alpha   90.00
_cell.angle_beta   90.00
_cell.angle_gamma   90.00
#
_symmetry.space_group_name_H-M   'P 1'
#
loop_
_entity.id
_entity.type
_entity.pdbx_description
1 polymer ?
#
loop_
_entity_poly.entity_id
_entity_poly.type
_entity_poly.pdbx_seq_one_letter_code
_entity_poly.pdbx_strand_id
1 'polypeptide(L)'
;MDDENDSAVLEAHVGTRSPCWRLGSDSNALELAAVRGLTNVAVALTGEQAERIRALTGVTSHLVLDITLFGEPVRLHLVGRKVDTTNWAGTASAYSDAESVACDLAHGLAFAEQVVSEVNSLVVILDRNGMVQRFNRLCEEVTGKREVDVIGRSAFELFMSPEQGAQSRSNITGFFASNHSFAVERYINTVNGPRLFQFRNKFVQSGSGVDEQFLICSGIDITEERSAQQRLIELANTDVLTGLPNRHAISERIHAAIAAETAATRGQVGILFLDLDNFKRVNDHYGHITGDRLLQDVSAIISGCLPSGATLARLGGDEFLVLFEHGTRPLLEATAQIILERLRTPIHLGLMEVYTSCSIGIAMHPQHGDSLETLIRSADTAMYVAKEEGKHTYRVFSLEMNQKVAKYMWLDTNLRKALEDEQFVLHYQPVVDIATGDVHGVEALIRWQSPDRGLVAPVEFIRFAEESGLIAPLGRWVMRTAAAQAAAWKAKGLGIRIAVNVSARQLQDMNIVHQMASILDAAGLKPGLLDIELTESCFIEDEDAANGLMRQFRQLGAQIHLDDFGTGYSSLSQLSRLPLDAIKLDRSFITGIDRNPRSQALVRSVVSLAKALNFAVVAEGVETRAEAEFLKQLDVDHAQGYYYARPMPAQAFEAWLAETRKLRLIA
;
A
#
# COMPACT_ATOMS: atom_id res chain seq x y z
N MET A 1 -87.10 -3.31 37.39
CA MET A 1 -87.74 -4.12 36.34
C MET A 1 -87.49 -3.37 35.06
N ASP A 2 -86.42 -3.70 34.33
CA ASP A 2 -86.20 -3.33 32.91
C ASP A 2 -84.90 -3.98 32.37
N ASP A 3 -84.01 -4.52 33.21
CA ASP A 3 -82.73 -5.11 32.78
C ASP A 3 -82.80 -6.44 32.01
N GLU A 4 -83.83 -7.29 32.23
CA GLU A 4 -84.02 -8.53 31.45
C GLU A 4 -84.62 -8.26 30.06
N ASN A 5 -85.17 -7.06 29.84
CA ASN A 5 -85.87 -6.74 28.60
C ASN A 5 -84.87 -6.53 27.45
N ASP A 6 -83.77 -5.80 27.67
CA ASP A 6 -82.78 -5.47 26.63
C ASP A 6 -82.14 -6.71 25.97
N SER A 7 -81.78 -7.74 26.74
CA SER A 7 -81.26 -9.00 26.20
C SER A 7 -82.30 -9.77 25.39
N ALA A 8 -83.56 -9.76 25.82
CA ALA A 8 -84.66 -10.38 25.10
C ALA A 8 -84.98 -9.64 23.79
N VAL A 9 -84.88 -8.31 23.77
CA VAL A 9 -85.04 -7.49 22.56
C VAL A 9 -83.95 -7.80 21.53
N LEU A 10 -82.69 -7.92 21.95
CA LEU A 10 -81.58 -8.30 21.05
C LEU A 10 -81.73 -9.71 20.50
N GLU A 11 -82.10 -10.69 21.34
CA GLU A 11 -82.32 -12.06 20.91
C GLU A 11 -83.51 -12.17 19.94
N ALA A 12 -84.60 -11.45 20.21
CA ALA A 12 -85.79 -11.44 19.35
C ALA A 12 -85.55 -10.78 17.98
N HIS A 13 -84.80 -9.67 17.92
CA HIS A 13 -84.68 -8.86 16.70
C HIS A 13 -83.40 -9.12 15.91
N VAL A 14 -82.32 -9.52 16.58
CA VAL A 14 -81.02 -9.77 15.95
C VAL A 14 -80.70 -11.26 15.89
N GLY A 15 -81.32 -12.09 16.75
CA GLY A 15 -81.13 -13.54 16.81
C GLY A 15 -80.01 -14.00 17.74
N THR A 16 -79.42 -13.10 18.52
CA THR A 16 -78.37 -13.39 19.51
C THR A 16 -78.35 -12.32 20.61
N ARG A 17 -77.85 -12.68 21.79
CA ARG A 17 -77.67 -11.76 22.92
C ARG A 17 -76.40 -10.90 22.81
N SER A 18 -75.43 -11.33 22.00
CA SER A 18 -74.15 -10.63 21.80
C SER A 18 -73.84 -10.42 20.30
N PRO A 19 -74.57 -9.53 19.61
CA PRO A 19 -74.36 -9.32 18.18
C PRO A 19 -73.04 -8.62 17.86
N CYS A 20 -72.49 -8.88 16.68
CA CYS A 20 -71.38 -8.10 16.14
C CYS A 20 -71.89 -6.75 15.63
N TRP A 21 -71.15 -5.68 15.86
CA TRP A 21 -71.48 -4.35 15.36
C TRP A 21 -70.44 -3.82 14.37
N ARG A 22 -70.88 -2.95 13.46
CA ARG A 22 -70.03 -2.20 12.53
C ARG A 22 -70.55 -0.78 12.31
N LEU A 23 -69.63 0.18 12.18
CA LEU A 23 -69.92 1.56 11.80
C LEU A 23 -68.88 2.06 10.80
N GLY A 24 -69.35 2.61 9.68
CA GLY A 24 -68.52 3.26 8.66
C GLY A 24 -68.20 4.73 8.96
N SER A 25 -67.15 5.25 8.35
CA SER A 25 -66.76 6.67 8.43
C SER A 25 -67.73 7.59 7.71
N ASP A 26 -68.43 7.08 6.70
CA ASP A 26 -69.33 7.82 5.80
C ASP A 26 -70.82 7.68 6.15
N SER A 27 -71.15 6.82 7.14
CA SER A 27 -72.51 6.54 7.55
C SER A 27 -72.66 6.53 9.07
N ASN A 28 -73.74 7.15 9.57
CA ASN A 28 -74.11 7.08 10.99
C ASN A 28 -75.03 5.87 11.29
N ALA A 29 -75.12 4.90 10.40
CA ALA A 29 -75.89 3.67 10.63
C ALA A 29 -75.02 2.65 11.36
N LEU A 30 -75.39 2.31 12.60
CA LEU A 30 -74.83 1.18 13.33
C LEU A 30 -75.44 -0.12 12.82
N GLU A 31 -74.61 -0.95 12.20
CA GLU A 31 -75.00 -2.26 11.71
C GLU A 31 -74.81 -3.30 12.82
N LEU A 32 -75.85 -4.10 13.09
CA LEU A 32 -75.84 -5.22 14.04
C LEU A 32 -76.09 -6.54 13.30
N ALA A 33 -75.35 -7.57 13.69
CA ALA A 33 -75.28 -8.85 13.00
C ALA A 33 -75.17 -10.02 13.99
N ALA A 34 -75.94 -11.10 13.81
CA ALA A 34 -75.78 -12.30 14.62
C ALA A 34 -74.46 -13.03 14.36
N VAL A 35 -73.94 -12.94 13.14
CA VAL A 35 -72.69 -13.56 12.70
C VAL A 35 -71.88 -12.52 11.92
N ARG A 36 -70.56 -12.46 12.15
CA ARG A 36 -69.67 -11.52 11.46
C ARG A 36 -69.85 -11.61 9.94
N GLY A 37 -70.13 -10.47 9.30
CA GLY A 37 -70.17 -10.33 7.84
C GLY A 37 -71.58 -10.34 7.19
N LEU A 38 -72.65 -10.55 7.97
CA LEU A 38 -74.04 -10.47 7.50
C LEU A 38 -74.79 -9.41 8.31
N THR A 39 -75.20 -8.29 7.68
CA THR A 39 -75.97 -7.24 8.35
C THR A 39 -77.39 -7.73 8.61
N ASN A 40 -77.80 -7.86 9.87
CA ASN A 40 -79.16 -8.28 10.23
C ASN A 40 -80.07 -7.07 10.50
N VAL A 41 -79.56 -6.03 11.16
CA VAL A 41 -80.31 -4.84 11.56
C VAL A 41 -79.42 -3.61 11.41
N ALA A 42 -79.94 -2.49 10.91
CA ALA A 42 -79.23 -1.21 10.85
C ALA A 42 -79.99 -0.16 11.65
N VAL A 43 -79.30 0.53 12.56
CA VAL A 43 -79.87 1.53 13.47
C VAL A 43 -79.24 2.89 13.19
N ALA A 44 -80.05 3.90 12.92
CA ALA A 44 -79.57 5.27 12.71
C ALA A 44 -79.13 5.89 14.04
N LEU A 45 -77.84 6.20 14.16
CA LEU A 45 -77.28 6.93 15.31
C LEU A 45 -77.35 8.44 15.10
N THR A 46 -77.33 9.20 16.19
CA THR A 46 -77.09 10.65 16.13
C THR A 46 -75.62 10.92 15.73
N GLY A 47 -75.35 12.13 15.22
CA GLY A 47 -73.98 12.53 14.85
C GLY A 47 -73.00 12.40 16.02
N GLU A 48 -73.39 12.82 17.22
CA GLU A 48 -72.59 12.73 18.44
C GLU A 48 -72.31 11.27 18.84
N GLN A 49 -73.30 10.39 18.74
CA GLN A 49 -73.15 8.96 19.02
C GLN A 49 -72.17 8.29 18.05
N ALA A 50 -72.28 8.59 16.76
CA ALA A 50 -71.36 8.07 15.74
C ALA A 50 -69.93 8.60 15.93
N GLU A 51 -69.76 9.87 16.30
CA GLU A 51 -68.44 10.46 16.60
C GLU A 51 -67.77 9.80 17.81
N ARG A 52 -68.54 9.47 18.87
CA ARG A 52 -68.02 8.74 20.04
C ARG A 52 -67.46 7.37 19.67
N ILE A 53 -68.07 6.66 18.72
CA ILE A 53 -67.54 5.38 18.20
C ILE A 53 -66.31 5.63 17.32
N ARG A 54 -66.33 6.65 16.46
CA ARG A 54 -65.19 6.97 15.58
C ARG A 54 -63.95 7.47 16.35
N ALA A 55 -64.14 7.95 17.57
CA ALA A 55 -63.07 8.34 18.48
C ALA A 55 -62.34 7.13 19.12
N LEU A 56 -62.83 5.89 18.93
CA LEU A 56 -62.16 4.69 19.45
C LEU A 56 -60.85 4.42 18.68
N THR A 57 -59.72 4.49 19.39
CA THR A 57 -58.37 4.35 18.83
C THR A 57 -57.54 3.23 19.46
N GLY A 58 -58.05 2.57 20.51
CA GLY A 58 -57.34 1.50 21.24
C GLY A 58 -57.39 0.13 20.56
N VAL A 59 -56.57 -0.81 21.05
CA VAL A 59 -56.55 -2.22 20.60
C VAL A 59 -57.90 -2.90 20.86
N THR A 60 -58.58 -2.53 21.94
CA THR A 60 -59.98 -2.85 22.26
C THR A 60 -60.50 -1.72 23.14
N SER A 61 -61.67 -1.17 22.83
CA SER A 61 -62.28 -0.06 23.55
C SER A 61 -63.72 -0.38 23.90
N HIS A 62 -64.16 0.13 25.06
CA HIS A 62 -65.52 -0.02 25.57
C HIS A 62 -66.26 1.31 25.49
N LEU A 63 -67.51 1.27 25.02
CA LEU A 63 -68.41 2.41 24.95
C LEU A 63 -69.82 1.97 25.32
N VAL A 64 -70.51 2.73 26.17
CA VAL A 64 -71.95 2.53 26.41
C VAL A 64 -72.75 3.46 25.52
N LEU A 65 -73.76 2.90 24.84
CA LEU A 65 -74.60 3.62 23.90
C LEU A 65 -76.07 3.25 24.07
N ASP A 66 -76.93 4.27 24.14
CA ASP A 66 -78.38 4.12 24.11
C ASP A 66 -78.87 4.20 22.66
N ILE A 67 -79.57 3.16 22.19
CA ILE A 67 -80.13 3.10 20.84
C ILE A 67 -81.62 2.78 20.87
N THR A 68 -82.31 2.94 19.75
CA THR A 68 -83.71 2.53 19.59
C THR A 68 -83.81 1.44 18.54
N LEU A 69 -84.18 0.24 18.95
CA LEU A 69 -84.40 -0.92 18.08
C LEU A 69 -85.90 -1.11 17.88
N PHE A 70 -86.39 -0.90 16.66
CA PHE A 70 -87.81 -1.09 16.30
C PHE A 70 -88.83 -0.37 17.19
N GLY A 71 -88.45 0.78 17.77
CA GLY A 71 -89.30 1.58 18.66
C GLY A 71 -89.08 1.32 20.16
N GLU A 72 -88.26 0.34 20.52
CA GLU A 72 -87.90 0.02 21.90
C GLU A 72 -86.52 0.60 22.23
N PRO A 73 -86.36 1.37 23.32
CA PRO A 73 -85.06 1.84 23.77
C PRO A 73 -84.25 0.67 24.34
N VAL A 74 -83.01 0.50 23.89
CA VAL A 74 -82.08 -0.55 24.35
C VAL A 74 -80.73 0.09 24.66
N ARG A 75 -80.17 -0.23 25.83
CA ARG A 75 -78.83 0.21 26.21
C ARG A 75 -77.81 -0.88 25.91
N LEU A 76 -76.77 -0.53 25.15
CA LEU A 76 -75.74 -1.46 24.71
C LEU A 76 -74.35 -1.12 25.24
N HIS A 77 -73.61 -2.17 25.59
CA HIS A 77 -72.16 -2.12 25.67
C HIS A 77 -71.57 -2.46 24.30
N LEU A 78 -70.76 -1.56 23.75
CA LEU A 78 -69.98 -1.79 22.53
C LEU A 78 -68.53 -2.01 22.91
N VAL A 79 -68.02 -3.21 22.67
CA VAL A 79 -66.60 -3.54 22.80
C VAL A 79 -66.01 -3.71 21.41
N GLY A 80 -65.11 -2.84 20.98
CA GLY A 80 -64.59 -2.89 19.62
C GLY A 80 -63.41 -1.95 19.37
N ARG A 81 -63.03 -1.84 18.10
CA ARG A 81 -61.88 -1.05 17.67
C ARG A 81 -62.06 -0.56 16.24
N LYS A 82 -61.18 0.36 15.83
CA LYS A 82 -60.98 0.65 14.42
C LYS A 82 -60.35 -0.57 13.73
N VAL A 83 -61.03 -1.13 12.74
CA VAL A 83 -60.58 -2.37 12.05
C VAL A 83 -59.85 -2.06 10.74
N ASP A 84 -60.17 -0.95 10.10
CA ASP A 84 -59.49 -0.44 8.90
C ASP A 84 -59.56 1.09 8.85
N THR A 85 -59.12 1.73 7.76
CA THR A 85 -59.08 3.19 7.62
C THR A 85 -60.45 3.85 7.73
N THR A 86 -61.52 3.13 7.41
CA THR A 86 -62.89 3.61 7.23
C THR A 86 -63.91 3.00 8.21
N ASN A 87 -63.60 1.88 8.88
CA ASN A 87 -64.58 1.13 9.66
C ASN A 87 -64.14 0.87 11.11
N TRP A 88 -65.14 0.86 11.98
CA TRP A 88 -65.08 0.41 13.36
C TRP A 88 -65.99 -0.79 13.52
N ALA A 89 -65.54 -1.80 14.26
CA ALA A 89 -66.31 -3.00 14.50
C ALA A 89 -65.95 -3.66 15.81
N GLY A 90 -66.86 -4.50 16.31
CA GLY A 90 -66.69 -5.21 17.56
C GLY A 90 -67.88 -6.09 17.92
N THR A 91 -68.00 -6.40 19.20
CA THR A 91 -69.14 -7.10 19.79
C THR A 91 -69.98 -6.10 20.60
N ALA A 92 -71.29 -6.24 20.52
CA ALA A 92 -72.26 -5.51 21.31
C ALA A 92 -72.95 -6.49 22.26
N SER A 93 -73.26 -6.05 23.48
CA SER A 93 -74.09 -6.81 24.41
C SER A 93 -75.08 -5.88 25.12
N ALA A 94 -76.16 -6.44 25.65
CA ALA A 94 -77.09 -5.69 26.49
C ALA A 94 -76.37 -5.11 27.72
N TYR A 95 -76.88 -3.99 28.25
CA TYR A 95 -76.32 -3.33 29.44
C TYR A 95 -76.26 -4.23 30.68
N SER A 96 -77.22 -5.14 30.82
CA SER A 96 -77.30 -6.11 31.91
C SER A 96 -76.36 -7.30 31.75
N ASP A 97 -75.80 -7.53 30.55
CA ASP A 97 -74.88 -8.63 30.24
C ASP A 97 -73.42 -8.18 30.42
N ALA A 98 -73.05 -7.95 31.68
CA ALA A 98 -71.69 -7.59 32.07
C ALA A 98 -70.68 -8.72 31.83
N GLU A 99 -71.13 -9.99 31.80
CA GLU A 99 -70.26 -11.15 31.56
C GLU A 99 -69.71 -11.18 30.13
N SER A 100 -70.55 -10.90 29.12
CA SER A 100 -70.11 -10.83 27.73
C SER A 100 -69.09 -9.69 27.51
N VAL A 101 -69.30 -8.53 28.15
CA VAL A 101 -68.35 -7.40 28.08
C VAL A 101 -67.01 -7.76 28.72
N ALA A 102 -67.05 -8.40 29.90
CA ALA A 102 -65.85 -8.83 30.60
C ALA A 102 -65.06 -9.86 29.77
N CYS A 103 -65.75 -10.79 29.10
CA CYS A 103 -65.13 -11.79 28.22
C CYS A 103 -64.41 -11.14 27.04
N ASP A 104 -65.05 -10.20 26.33
CA ASP A 104 -64.46 -9.54 25.16
C ASP A 104 -63.28 -8.62 25.53
N LEU A 105 -63.37 -7.92 26.66
CA LEU A 105 -62.26 -7.14 27.20
C LEU A 105 -61.09 -8.05 27.63
N ALA A 106 -61.37 -9.21 28.23
CA ALA A 106 -60.36 -10.19 28.59
C ALA A 106 -59.65 -10.76 27.35
N HIS A 107 -60.38 -11.03 26.26
CA HIS A 107 -59.77 -11.42 24.98
C HIS A 107 -58.89 -10.33 24.38
N GLY A 108 -59.32 -9.07 24.44
CA GLY A 108 -58.52 -7.92 24.00
C GLY A 108 -57.21 -7.76 24.79
N LEU A 109 -57.28 -7.95 26.11
CA LEU A 109 -56.11 -7.93 27.00
C LEU A 109 -55.15 -9.09 26.69
N ALA A 110 -55.67 -10.32 26.56
CA ALA A 110 -54.88 -11.50 26.22
C ALA A 110 -54.14 -11.34 24.88
N PHE A 111 -54.80 -10.74 23.88
CA PHE A 111 -54.14 -10.43 22.60
C PHE A 111 -53.00 -9.42 22.76
N ALA A 112 -53.22 -8.33 23.52
CA ALA A 112 -52.16 -7.33 23.77
C ALA A 112 -50.97 -7.94 24.54
N GLU A 113 -51.23 -8.80 25.53
CA GLU A 113 -50.20 -9.54 26.26
C GLU A 113 -49.41 -10.47 25.34
N GLN A 114 -50.08 -11.19 24.45
CA GLN A 114 -49.43 -12.07 23.48
C GLN A 114 -48.56 -11.26 22.52
N VAL A 115 -49.03 -10.12 22.02
CA VAL A 115 -48.23 -9.24 21.15
C VAL A 115 -46.95 -8.81 21.86
N VAL A 116 -47.03 -8.33 23.11
CA VAL A 116 -45.85 -7.89 23.89
C VAL A 116 -44.88 -9.05 24.16
N SER A 117 -45.41 -10.25 24.41
CA SER A 117 -44.61 -11.46 24.63
C SER A 117 -43.86 -11.93 23.39
N GLU A 118 -44.43 -11.76 22.20
CA GLU A 118 -43.86 -12.23 20.92
C GLU A 118 -43.06 -11.14 20.17
N VAL A 119 -42.94 -9.91 20.70
CA VAL A 119 -42.09 -8.89 20.07
C VAL A 119 -40.62 -9.32 20.15
N ASN A 120 -39.93 -9.25 19.01
CA ASN A 120 -38.49 -9.47 18.91
C ASN A 120 -37.67 -8.28 19.44
N SER A 121 -38.01 -7.81 20.64
CA SER A 121 -37.29 -6.79 21.40
C SER A 121 -37.45 -7.08 22.88
N LEU A 122 -36.44 -6.78 23.69
CA LEU A 122 -36.55 -6.86 25.14
C LEU A 122 -37.56 -5.82 25.60
N VAL A 123 -38.67 -6.24 26.21
CA VAL A 123 -39.65 -5.31 26.78
C VAL A 123 -39.69 -5.50 28.28
N VAL A 124 -39.30 -4.44 29.00
CA VAL A 124 -39.37 -4.36 30.45
C VAL A 124 -40.20 -3.14 30.82
N ILE A 125 -41.20 -3.33 31.66
CA ILE A 125 -42.00 -2.23 32.21
C ILE A 125 -41.60 -2.03 33.66
N LEU A 126 -41.27 -0.80 34.03
CA LEU A 126 -40.85 -0.43 35.38
C LEU A 126 -41.83 0.58 36.00
N ASP A 127 -41.99 0.52 37.32
CA ASP A 127 -42.66 1.58 38.08
C ASP A 127 -41.72 2.77 38.38
N ARG A 128 -42.24 3.77 39.11
CA ARG A 128 -41.48 4.96 39.55
C ARG A 128 -40.25 4.68 40.41
N ASN A 129 -40.21 3.52 41.07
CA ASN A 129 -39.12 3.09 41.90
C ASN A 129 -38.12 2.19 41.15
N GLY A 130 -38.38 1.90 39.86
CA GLY A 130 -37.58 1.00 39.05
C GLY A 130 -37.84 -0.49 39.32
N MET A 131 -38.99 -0.82 39.93
CA MET A 131 -39.41 -2.20 40.13
C MET A 131 -40.04 -2.75 38.86
N VAL A 132 -39.69 -3.99 38.52
CA VAL A 132 -40.17 -4.67 37.31
C VAL A 132 -41.66 -5.01 37.47
N GLN A 133 -42.47 -4.49 36.56
CA GLN A 133 -43.91 -4.76 36.44
C GLN A 133 -44.23 -5.71 35.28
N ARG A 134 -43.36 -5.77 34.28
CA ARG A 134 -43.47 -6.72 33.16
C ARG A 134 -42.10 -7.11 32.66
N PHE A 135 -41.94 -8.36 32.27
CA PHE A 135 -40.72 -8.90 31.69
C PHE A 135 -41.08 -9.88 30.58
N ASN A 136 -40.98 -9.46 29.32
CA ASN A 136 -41.47 -10.28 28.20
C ASN A 136 -40.63 -11.54 27.96
N ARG A 137 -41.16 -12.47 27.16
CA ARG A 137 -40.55 -13.78 26.88
C ARG A 137 -39.11 -13.68 26.39
N LEU A 138 -38.82 -12.75 25.49
CA LEU A 138 -37.44 -12.58 24.99
C LEU A 138 -36.47 -12.18 26.12
N CYS A 139 -36.91 -11.40 27.10
CA CYS A 139 -36.11 -11.12 28.29
C CYS A 139 -35.81 -12.38 29.10
N GLU A 140 -36.75 -13.32 29.21
CA GLU A 140 -36.51 -14.61 29.87
C GLU A 140 -35.48 -15.46 29.12
N GLU A 141 -35.63 -15.56 27.80
CA GLU A 141 -34.75 -16.35 26.93
C GLU A 141 -33.31 -15.78 26.91
N VAL A 142 -33.17 -14.46 26.86
CA VAL A 142 -31.88 -13.77 26.79
C VAL A 142 -31.17 -13.77 28.14
N THR A 143 -31.88 -13.50 29.24
CA THR A 143 -31.27 -13.35 30.58
C THR A 143 -31.25 -14.65 31.40
N GLY A 144 -32.04 -15.65 31.01
CA GLY A 144 -32.24 -16.89 31.76
C GLY A 144 -33.06 -16.73 33.05
N LYS A 145 -33.64 -15.56 33.30
CA LYS A 145 -34.50 -15.30 34.47
C LYS A 145 -35.96 -15.36 34.05
N ARG A 146 -36.80 -16.06 34.81
CA ARG A 146 -38.25 -16.07 34.55
C ARG A 146 -38.88 -14.80 35.09
N GLU A 147 -39.93 -14.33 34.42
CA GLU A 147 -40.73 -13.16 34.79
C GLU A 147 -41.19 -13.25 36.25
N VAL A 148 -41.71 -14.41 36.65
CA VAL A 148 -42.18 -14.67 38.02
C VAL A 148 -41.12 -14.45 39.10
N ASP A 149 -39.83 -14.57 38.76
CA ASP A 149 -38.72 -14.44 39.70
C ASP A 149 -38.16 -12.99 39.74
N VAL A 150 -38.58 -12.13 38.80
CA VAL A 150 -38.09 -10.75 38.64
C VAL A 150 -39.15 -9.68 38.90
N ILE A 151 -40.44 -10.00 38.75
CA ILE A 151 -41.55 -9.08 39.06
C ILE A 151 -41.45 -8.58 40.51
N GLY A 152 -41.68 -7.28 40.70
CA GLY A 152 -41.61 -6.60 41.99
C GLY A 152 -40.19 -6.36 42.52
N ARG A 153 -39.15 -6.78 41.79
CA ARG A 153 -37.75 -6.55 42.18
C ARG A 153 -37.14 -5.39 41.39
N SER A 154 -36.09 -4.81 41.96
CA SER A 154 -35.36 -3.70 41.36
C SER A 154 -34.59 -4.14 40.12
N ALA A 155 -34.91 -3.56 38.96
CA ALA A 155 -34.19 -3.84 37.72
C ALA A 155 -32.70 -3.42 37.79
N PHE A 156 -32.39 -2.39 38.59
CA PHE A 156 -31.02 -1.90 38.79
C PHE A 156 -30.16 -2.92 39.53
N GLU A 157 -30.71 -3.61 40.52
CA GLU A 157 -29.98 -4.60 41.30
C GLU A 157 -29.82 -5.92 40.55
N LEU A 158 -30.78 -6.25 39.69
CA LEU A 158 -30.82 -7.52 38.99
C LEU A 158 -29.96 -7.56 37.72
N PHE A 159 -29.78 -6.41 37.05
CA PHE A 159 -29.25 -6.36 35.68
C PHE A 159 -28.16 -5.30 35.48
N MET A 160 -27.78 -4.53 36.51
CA MET A 160 -26.82 -3.42 36.37
C MET A 160 -25.75 -3.44 37.45
N SER A 161 -24.58 -2.86 37.16
CA SER A 161 -23.57 -2.60 38.19
C SER A 161 -24.05 -1.51 39.18
N PRO A 162 -23.46 -1.40 40.39
CA PRO A 162 -23.84 -0.38 41.36
C PRO A 162 -23.78 1.06 40.80
N GLU A 163 -22.76 1.36 39.98
CA GLU A 163 -22.58 2.65 39.33
C GLU A 163 -23.64 2.91 38.25
N GLN A 164 -23.89 1.92 37.39
CA GLN A 164 -24.93 1.99 36.36
C GLN A 164 -26.34 2.10 36.98
N GLY A 165 -26.58 1.41 38.08
CA GLY A 165 -27.82 1.48 38.85
C GLY A 165 -28.04 2.86 39.48
N ALA A 166 -26.99 3.48 40.03
CA ALA A 166 -27.05 4.85 40.55
C ALA A 166 -27.35 5.88 39.46
N GLN A 167 -26.67 5.79 38.31
CA GLN A 167 -26.94 6.66 37.16
C GLN A 167 -28.36 6.46 36.62
N SER A 168 -28.83 5.21 36.54
CA SER A 168 -30.17 4.90 36.05
C SER A 168 -31.27 5.39 37.00
N ARG A 169 -31.06 5.32 38.32
CA ARG A 169 -31.95 5.92 39.32
C ARG A 169 -32.03 7.43 39.17
N SER A 170 -30.89 8.10 39.05
CA SER A 170 -30.84 9.56 38.83
C SER A 170 -31.57 9.95 37.53
N ASN A 171 -31.29 9.24 36.44
CA ASN A 171 -31.94 9.44 35.16
C ASN A 171 -33.45 9.25 35.28
N ILE A 172 -33.91 8.16 35.88
CA ILE A 172 -35.34 7.87 36.04
C ILE A 172 -36.03 8.95 36.87
N THR A 173 -35.46 9.35 38.02
CA THR A 173 -36.01 10.42 38.87
C THR A 173 -36.10 11.76 38.14
N GLY A 174 -35.04 12.19 37.44
CA GLY A 174 -35.06 13.43 36.65
C GLY A 174 -35.97 13.36 35.42
N PHE A 175 -36.24 12.16 34.93
CA PHE A 175 -37.03 11.91 33.73
C PHE A 175 -38.54 11.82 34.02
N PHE A 176 -38.93 11.28 35.18
CA PHE A 176 -40.31 11.38 35.70
C PHE A 176 -40.75 12.84 35.90
N ALA A 177 -39.80 13.78 36.08
CA ALA A 177 -40.10 15.20 36.18
C ALA A 177 -40.24 15.93 34.83
N SER A 178 -39.79 15.35 33.71
CA SER A 178 -39.64 16.06 32.42
C SER A 178 -40.36 15.44 31.21
N ASN A 179 -40.85 14.19 31.29
CA ASN A 179 -41.63 13.49 30.24
C ASN A 179 -40.91 13.24 28.87
N HIS A 180 -39.57 13.19 28.90
CA HIS A 180 -38.55 13.02 27.84
C HIS A 180 -38.71 12.10 26.59
N SER A 181 -38.88 10.79 26.66
CA SER A 181 -38.24 9.79 25.74
C SER A 181 -36.70 9.90 25.57
N PHE A 182 -35.95 8.81 25.73
CA PHE A 182 -34.49 8.76 25.49
C PHE A 182 -34.01 7.38 25.03
N ALA A 183 -32.81 7.34 24.45
CA ALA A 183 -32.13 6.11 24.07
C ALA A 183 -30.83 5.93 24.88
N VAL A 184 -30.49 4.69 25.22
CA VAL A 184 -29.24 4.34 25.91
C VAL A 184 -28.73 2.99 25.44
N GLU A 185 -27.43 2.88 25.19
CA GLU A 185 -26.78 1.61 24.86
C GLU A 185 -26.21 0.96 26.13
N ARG A 186 -26.44 -0.34 26.31
CA ARG A 186 -26.07 -1.08 27.53
C ARG A 186 -25.66 -2.50 27.23
N TYR A 187 -24.58 -2.94 27.88
CA TYR A 187 -24.24 -4.35 27.93
C TYR A 187 -25.16 -5.09 28.90
N ILE A 188 -25.82 -6.13 28.41
CA ILE A 188 -26.62 -7.06 29.18
C ILE A 188 -25.89 -8.40 29.20
N ASN A 189 -25.70 -8.96 30.39
CA ASN A 189 -25.16 -10.30 30.55
C ASN A 189 -26.23 -11.32 30.17
N THR A 190 -26.09 -11.90 28.98
CA THR A 190 -27.00 -12.94 28.48
C THR A 190 -26.48 -14.34 28.83
N VAL A 191 -27.33 -15.36 28.66
CA VAL A 191 -26.91 -16.77 28.81
C VAL A 191 -25.77 -17.16 27.87
N ASN A 192 -25.62 -16.46 26.74
CA ASN A 192 -24.58 -16.67 25.73
C ASN A 192 -23.42 -15.66 25.85
N GLY A 193 -23.29 -14.99 27.01
CA GLY A 193 -22.27 -13.97 27.27
C GLY A 193 -22.79 -12.52 27.14
N PRO A 194 -21.95 -11.51 27.41
CA PRO A 194 -22.36 -10.11 27.33
C PRO A 194 -22.73 -9.69 25.90
N ARG A 195 -23.88 -9.01 25.74
CA ARG A 195 -24.37 -8.46 24.46
C ARG A 195 -24.75 -7.00 24.64
N LEU A 196 -24.57 -6.17 23.61
CA LEU A 196 -24.88 -4.74 23.61
C LEU A 196 -26.30 -4.50 23.08
N PHE A 197 -27.16 -3.93 23.91
CA PHE A 197 -28.54 -3.56 23.58
C PHE A 197 -28.73 -2.05 23.54
N GLN A 198 -29.47 -1.55 22.55
CA GLN A 198 -29.95 -0.17 22.53
C GLN A 198 -31.38 -0.13 23.09
N PHE A 199 -31.55 0.47 24.27
CA PHE A 199 -32.85 0.66 24.91
C PHE A 199 -33.45 2.02 24.56
N ARG A 200 -34.72 2.02 24.13
CA ARG A 200 -35.56 3.21 23.97
C ARG A 200 -36.61 3.21 25.08
N ASN A 201 -36.59 4.27 25.89
CA ASN A 201 -37.41 4.35 27.09
C ASN A 201 -38.52 5.39 26.91
N LYS A 202 -39.78 5.02 27.19
CA LYS A 202 -40.98 5.87 27.03
C LYS A 202 -41.94 5.72 28.20
N PHE A 203 -42.72 6.77 28.47
CA PHE A 203 -43.78 6.74 29.48
C PHE A 203 -45.10 6.23 28.95
N VAL A 204 -45.82 5.50 29.79
CA VAL A 204 -47.23 5.18 29.61
C VAL A 204 -47.98 5.47 30.90
N GLN A 205 -49.10 6.18 30.79
CA GLN A 205 -50.03 6.40 31.89
C GLN A 205 -51.04 5.25 31.98
N SER A 206 -51.38 4.86 33.19
CA SER A 206 -52.43 3.89 33.45
C SER A 206 -53.79 4.44 33.00
N GLY A 207 -54.53 3.68 32.19
CA GLY A 207 -55.88 4.05 31.74
C GLY A 207 -56.97 3.84 32.80
N SER A 208 -56.62 3.40 34.02
CA SER A 208 -57.55 2.99 35.08
C SER A 208 -58.12 4.15 35.92
N GLY A 209 -57.77 5.41 35.61
CA GLY A 209 -58.20 6.58 36.37
C GLY A 209 -57.39 6.87 37.64
N VAL A 210 -56.46 5.97 38.01
CA VAL A 210 -55.40 6.23 38.99
C VAL A 210 -54.18 6.79 38.24
N ASP A 211 -53.62 7.91 38.72
CA ASP A 211 -52.46 8.59 38.10
C ASP A 211 -51.15 7.82 38.33
N GLU A 212 -51.08 6.60 37.80
CA GLU A 212 -49.90 5.75 37.80
C GLU A 212 -49.17 5.85 36.46
N GLN A 213 -47.87 6.11 36.54
CA GLN A 213 -46.97 6.24 35.40
C GLN A 213 -45.97 5.08 35.38
N PHE A 214 -45.84 4.44 34.23
CA PHE A 214 -44.90 3.36 33.99
C PHE A 214 -43.85 3.76 32.96
N LEU A 215 -42.65 3.23 33.11
CA LEU A 215 -41.57 3.34 32.14
C LEU A 215 -41.48 2.05 31.31
N ILE A 216 -41.73 2.16 30.01
CA ILE A 216 -41.51 1.07 29.06
C ILE A 216 -40.10 1.20 28.50
N CYS A 217 -39.28 0.19 28.74
CA CYS A 217 -37.94 0.04 28.18
C CYS A 217 -37.98 -1.01 27.07
N SER A 218 -37.78 -0.61 25.82
CA SER A 218 -37.68 -1.51 24.67
C SER A 218 -36.25 -1.59 24.16
N GLY A 219 -35.62 -2.77 24.21
CA GLY A 219 -34.22 -3.01 23.85
C GLY A 219 -34.06 -3.88 22.60
N ILE A 220 -33.19 -3.47 21.68
CA ILE A 220 -32.79 -4.25 20.49
C ILE A 220 -31.30 -4.59 20.59
N ASP A 221 -30.93 -5.83 20.27
CA ASP A 221 -29.52 -6.25 20.23
C ASP A 221 -28.83 -5.60 19.02
N ILE A 222 -27.77 -4.82 19.29
CA ILE A 222 -26.95 -4.12 18.28
C ILE A 222 -25.50 -4.62 18.30
N THR A 223 -25.22 -5.74 18.97
CA THR A 223 -23.85 -6.26 19.17
C THR A 223 -23.15 -6.50 17.84
N GLU A 224 -23.81 -7.23 16.93
CA GLU A 224 -23.24 -7.61 15.64
C GLU A 224 -23.09 -6.40 14.71
N GLU A 225 -24.05 -5.48 14.73
CA GLU A 225 -23.98 -4.23 13.97
C GLU A 225 -22.78 -3.38 14.40
N ARG A 226 -22.62 -3.15 15.72
CA ARG A 226 -21.52 -2.35 16.27
C ARG A 226 -20.17 -3.04 16.06
N SER A 227 -20.10 -4.36 16.22
CA SER A 227 -18.88 -5.13 15.95
C SER A 227 -18.49 -5.07 14.47
N ALA A 228 -19.45 -5.19 13.56
CA ALA A 228 -19.22 -5.07 12.12
C ALA A 228 -18.76 -3.66 11.74
N GLN A 229 -19.40 -2.61 12.29
CA GLN A 229 -18.98 -1.22 12.08
C GLN A 229 -17.55 -0.97 12.56
N GLN A 230 -17.20 -1.44 13.76
CA GLN A 230 -15.84 -1.31 14.29
C GLN A 230 -14.82 -2.04 13.40
N ARG A 231 -15.15 -3.26 12.95
CA ARG A 231 -14.30 -4.04 12.05
C ARG A 231 -14.13 -3.37 10.68
N LEU A 232 -15.17 -2.71 10.16
CA LEU A 232 -15.08 -1.93 8.93
C LEU A 232 -14.14 -0.74 9.09
N ILE A 233 -14.18 -0.03 10.23
CA ILE A 233 -13.27 1.08 10.54
C ILE A 233 -11.82 0.59 10.62
N GLU A 234 -11.59 -0.55 11.25
CA GLU A 234 -10.27 -1.20 11.32
C GLU A 234 -9.76 -1.60 9.92
N LEU A 235 -10.57 -2.31 9.13
CA LEU A 235 -10.20 -2.70 7.76
C LEU A 235 -9.94 -1.51 6.83
N ALA A 236 -10.67 -0.40 7.02
CA ALA A 236 -10.47 0.80 6.24
C ALA A 236 -9.14 1.50 6.52
N ASN A 237 -8.54 1.29 7.70
CA ASN A 237 -7.36 2.04 8.16
C ASN A 237 -6.13 1.18 8.47
N THR A 238 -6.25 -0.14 8.46
CA THR A 238 -5.20 -1.06 8.89
C THR A 238 -4.87 -2.08 7.80
N ASP A 239 -3.58 -2.37 7.61
CA ASP A 239 -3.08 -3.47 6.79
C ASP A 239 -3.27 -4.79 7.54
N VAL A 240 -4.05 -5.71 6.97
CA VAL A 240 -4.46 -6.96 7.64
C VAL A 240 -3.28 -7.88 7.94
N LEU A 241 -2.20 -7.80 7.16
CA LEU A 241 -1.04 -8.66 7.33
C LEU A 241 -0.15 -8.21 8.50
N THR A 242 0.18 -6.92 8.54
CA THR A 242 1.15 -6.36 9.50
C THR A 242 0.50 -5.69 10.72
N GLY A 243 -0.79 -5.36 10.66
CA GLY A 243 -1.48 -4.59 11.70
C GLY A 243 -1.11 -3.10 11.71
N LEU A 244 -0.27 -2.65 10.78
CA LEU A 244 0.12 -1.25 10.62
C LEU A 244 -1.00 -0.42 9.97
N PRO A 245 -0.99 0.92 10.12
CA PRO A 245 -1.71 1.81 9.24
C PRO A 245 -1.53 1.45 7.76
N ASN A 246 -2.63 1.42 7.00
CA ASN A 246 -2.59 1.22 5.56
C ASN A 246 -2.33 2.53 4.81
N ARG A 247 -2.27 2.46 3.47
CA ARG A 247 -2.08 3.61 2.59
C ARG A 247 -3.07 4.75 2.84
N HIS A 248 -4.36 4.43 3.06
CA HIS A 248 -5.38 5.44 3.33
C HIS A 248 -5.11 6.18 4.65
N ALA A 249 -4.89 5.44 5.73
CA ALA A 249 -4.67 6.03 7.05
C ALA A 249 -3.42 6.91 7.12
N ILE A 250 -2.32 6.50 6.49
CA ILE A 250 -1.09 7.31 6.51
C ILE A 250 -1.19 8.54 5.62
N SER A 251 -1.88 8.45 4.47
CA SER A 251 -2.16 9.60 3.60
C SER A 251 -2.96 10.68 4.32
N GLU A 252 -4.02 10.30 5.05
CA GLU A 252 -4.81 11.23 5.86
C GLU A 252 -3.96 11.89 6.95
N ARG A 253 -3.09 11.13 7.63
CA ARG A 253 -2.17 11.66 8.64
C ARG A 253 -1.15 12.65 8.06
N ILE A 254 -0.55 12.33 6.91
CA ILE A 254 0.38 13.24 6.23
C ILE A 254 -0.34 14.53 5.83
N HIS A 255 -1.55 14.41 5.26
CA HIS A 255 -2.34 15.57 4.87
C HIS A 255 -2.69 16.45 6.07
N ALA A 256 -3.11 15.85 7.18
CA ALA A 256 -3.36 16.55 8.43
C ALA A 256 -2.10 17.22 9.01
N ALA A 257 -0.95 16.54 8.98
CA ALA A 257 0.33 17.07 9.46
C ALA A 257 0.79 18.29 8.65
N ILE A 258 0.64 18.24 7.31
CA ILE A 258 0.93 19.39 6.42
C ILE A 258 -0.02 20.55 6.73
N ALA A 259 -1.32 20.28 6.89
CA ALA A 259 -2.31 21.31 7.16
C ALA A 259 -2.17 21.95 8.56
N ALA A 260 -1.69 21.19 9.54
CA ALA A 260 -1.46 21.65 10.91
C ALA A 260 -0.14 22.44 11.08
N GLU A 261 0.71 22.49 10.04
CA GLU A 261 2.01 23.15 10.10
C GLU A 261 1.85 24.67 10.34
N THR A 262 2.58 25.18 11.34
CA THR A 262 2.61 26.60 11.69
C THR A 262 3.96 27.21 11.30
N ALA A 263 4.05 28.55 11.27
CA ALA A 263 5.32 29.23 11.00
C ALA A 263 6.48 28.78 11.92
N ALA A 264 6.19 28.35 13.15
CA ALA A 264 7.17 27.87 14.12
C ALA A 264 7.60 26.40 13.90
N THR A 265 6.77 25.60 13.22
CA THR A 265 7.00 24.16 12.95
C THR A 265 7.29 23.88 11.49
N ARG A 266 7.41 24.95 10.68
CA ARG A 266 7.65 24.86 9.23
C ARG A 266 8.93 24.09 8.93
N GLY A 267 8.85 23.11 8.03
CA GLY A 267 10.03 22.32 7.65
C GLY A 267 10.26 21.08 8.51
N GLN A 268 9.30 20.72 9.37
CA GLN A 268 9.44 19.58 10.29
C GLN A 268 8.60 18.38 9.88
N VAL A 269 7.70 18.50 8.91
CA VAL A 269 7.00 17.32 8.38
C VAL A 269 7.91 16.60 7.39
N GLY A 270 8.19 15.33 7.64
CA GLY A 270 9.10 14.54 6.83
C GLY A 270 8.66 13.09 6.70
N ILE A 271 9.03 12.45 5.59
CA ILE A 271 8.70 11.05 5.32
C ILE A 271 9.93 10.25 4.90
N LEU A 272 9.93 8.97 5.27
CA LEU A 272 10.79 7.94 4.70
C LEU A 272 9.91 7.01 3.88
N PHE A 273 10.28 6.77 2.62
CA PHE A 273 9.68 5.76 1.76
C PHE A 273 10.65 4.60 1.65
N LEU A 274 10.22 3.38 1.98
CA LEU A 274 11.08 2.21 2.05
C LEU A 274 10.54 1.11 1.14
N ASP A 275 11.45 0.40 0.48
CA ASP A 275 11.15 -0.77 -0.32
C ASP A 275 12.15 -1.88 0.00
N LEU A 276 11.66 -3.11 0.21
CA LEU A 276 12.54 -4.23 0.56
C LEU A 276 13.30 -4.77 -0.65
N ASP A 277 14.62 -4.73 -0.55
CA ASP A 277 15.49 -5.16 -1.63
C ASP A 277 15.35 -6.66 -1.88
N ASN A 278 15.06 -7.03 -3.13
CA ASN A 278 14.94 -8.41 -3.61
C ASN A 278 13.81 -9.24 -2.96
N PHE A 279 12.78 -8.61 -2.37
CA PHE A 279 11.64 -9.32 -1.78
C PHE A 279 10.96 -10.30 -2.76
N LYS A 280 10.84 -9.92 -4.03
CA LYS A 280 10.34 -10.82 -5.08
C LYS A 280 11.13 -12.13 -5.17
N ARG A 281 12.46 -12.08 -5.05
CA ARG A 281 13.29 -13.30 -5.05
C ARG A 281 12.97 -14.18 -3.85
N VAL A 282 12.69 -13.61 -2.68
CA VAL A 282 12.27 -14.37 -1.51
C VAL A 282 10.95 -15.09 -1.78
N ASN A 283 9.97 -14.40 -2.36
CA ASN A 283 8.70 -15.03 -2.74
C ASN A 283 8.89 -16.14 -3.78
N ASP A 284 9.72 -15.91 -4.80
CA ASP A 284 9.95 -16.88 -5.87
C ASP A 284 10.69 -18.13 -5.36
N HIS A 285 11.59 -18.00 -4.37
CA HIS A 285 12.37 -19.12 -3.84
C HIS A 285 11.67 -19.85 -2.68
N TYR A 286 10.98 -19.13 -1.80
CA TYR A 286 10.47 -19.66 -0.52
C TYR A 286 8.94 -19.60 -0.40
N GLY A 287 8.25 -19.07 -1.41
CA GLY A 287 6.80 -18.96 -1.47
C GLY A 287 6.23 -17.77 -0.69
N HIS A 288 4.99 -17.38 -1.05
CA HIS A 288 4.31 -16.20 -0.51
C HIS A 288 4.07 -16.25 1.00
N ILE A 289 3.80 -17.41 1.59
CA ILE A 289 3.59 -17.55 3.04
C ILE A 289 4.85 -17.14 3.82
N THR A 290 6.03 -17.47 3.28
CA THR A 290 7.32 -17.07 3.88
C THR A 290 7.56 -15.57 3.71
N GLY A 291 7.22 -15.03 2.54
CA GLY A 291 7.26 -13.58 2.30
C GLY A 291 6.34 -12.79 3.23
N ASP A 292 5.14 -13.31 3.50
CA ASP A 292 4.19 -12.68 4.43
C ASP A 292 4.74 -12.61 5.86
N ARG A 293 5.37 -13.69 6.33
CA ARG A 293 6.06 -13.71 7.63
C ARG A 293 7.26 -12.76 7.66
N LEU A 294 8.03 -12.71 6.57
CA LEU A 294 9.13 -11.75 6.44
C LEU A 294 8.62 -10.31 6.59
N LEU A 295 7.50 -9.96 5.95
CA LEU A 295 6.90 -8.63 6.06
C LEU A 295 6.44 -8.32 7.49
N GLN A 296 5.90 -9.30 8.21
CA GLN A 296 5.53 -9.16 9.62
C GLN A 296 6.77 -8.88 10.49
N ASP A 297 7.84 -9.65 10.35
CA ASP A 297 9.08 -9.45 11.12
C ASP A 297 9.75 -8.12 10.78
N VAL A 298 9.83 -7.78 9.50
CA VAL A 298 10.33 -6.47 9.03
C VAL A 298 9.50 -5.34 9.63
N SER A 299 8.18 -5.45 9.66
CA SER A 299 7.31 -4.42 10.23
C SER A 299 7.59 -4.19 11.72
N ALA A 300 7.86 -5.27 12.47
CA ALA A 300 8.21 -5.19 13.88
C ALA A 300 9.62 -4.58 14.08
N ILE A 301 10.59 -4.97 13.25
CA ILE A 301 11.96 -4.43 13.29
C ILE A 301 11.94 -2.93 13.02
N ILE A 302 11.28 -2.49 11.95
CA ILE A 302 11.21 -1.06 11.60
C ILE A 302 10.50 -0.29 12.72
N SER A 303 9.38 -0.80 13.23
CA SER A 303 8.65 -0.18 14.35
C SER A 303 9.53 0.04 15.57
N GLY A 304 10.39 -0.94 15.91
CA GLY A 304 11.35 -0.83 17.02
C GLY A 304 12.50 0.16 16.79
N CYS A 305 12.70 0.63 15.55
CA CYS A 305 13.70 1.65 15.21
C CYS A 305 13.16 3.08 15.34
N LEU A 306 11.84 3.25 15.39
CA LEU A 306 11.22 4.56 15.27
C LEU A 306 11.24 5.34 16.59
N PRO A 307 11.54 6.65 16.55
CA PRO A 307 11.41 7.51 17.73
C PRO A 307 9.93 7.74 18.08
N SER A 308 9.69 8.20 19.31
CA SER A 308 8.34 8.60 19.76
C SER A 308 7.76 9.68 18.85
N GLY A 309 6.51 9.49 18.40
CA GLY A 309 5.81 10.41 17.50
C GLY A 309 5.99 10.12 16.00
N ALA A 310 6.86 9.18 15.61
CA ALA A 310 6.91 8.68 14.23
C ALA A 310 5.83 7.60 14.02
N THR A 311 5.18 7.61 12.85
CA THR A 311 4.16 6.62 12.48
C THR A 311 4.66 5.76 11.33
N LEU A 312 4.73 4.44 11.51
CA LEU A 312 4.97 3.47 10.43
C LEU A 312 3.66 3.09 9.75
N ALA A 313 3.69 2.89 8.43
CA ALA A 313 2.61 2.36 7.64
C ALA A 313 3.12 1.40 6.56
N ARG A 314 2.26 0.48 6.12
CA ARG A 314 2.52 -0.36 4.93
C ARG A 314 1.63 0.09 3.79
N LEU A 315 2.23 0.42 2.65
CA LEU A 315 1.51 0.95 1.50
C LEU A 315 0.96 -0.15 0.57
N GLY A 316 1.53 -1.35 0.65
CA GLY A 316 1.21 -2.52 -0.15
C GLY A 316 2.48 -3.24 -0.61
N GLY A 317 2.40 -4.53 -0.92
CA GLY A 317 3.57 -5.31 -1.34
C GLY A 317 4.70 -5.28 -0.29
N ASP A 318 5.88 -4.85 -0.72
CA ASP A 318 7.11 -4.64 0.04
C ASP A 318 7.37 -3.16 0.40
N GLU A 319 6.41 -2.28 0.17
CA GLU A 319 6.55 -0.84 0.41
C GLU A 319 6.06 -0.43 1.82
N PHE A 320 6.92 0.31 2.52
CA PHE A 320 6.62 0.92 3.82
C PHE A 320 6.83 2.43 3.77
N LEU A 321 6.11 3.15 4.64
CA LEU A 321 6.27 4.59 4.79
C LEU A 321 6.33 4.96 6.27
N VAL A 322 7.28 5.81 6.63
CA VAL A 322 7.37 6.40 7.97
C VAL A 322 7.07 7.89 7.88
N LEU A 323 6.11 8.37 8.67
CA LEU A 323 5.80 9.79 8.85
C LEU A 323 6.45 10.31 10.13
N PHE A 324 7.07 11.48 10.01
CA PHE A 324 7.50 12.32 11.12
C PHE A 324 6.71 13.63 11.05
N GLU A 325 5.85 13.89 12.04
CA GLU A 325 5.12 15.16 12.15
C GLU A 325 6.06 16.30 12.61
N HIS A 326 7.10 15.94 13.39
CA HIS A 326 8.12 16.84 13.92
C HIS A 326 9.54 16.30 13.75
N GLY A 327 9.97 16.07 12.51
CA GLY A 327 11.28 15.54 12.14
C GLY A 327 12.21 16.56 11.51
N THR A 328 13.43 16.69 12.04
CA THR A 328 14.52 17.41 11.37
C THR A 328 15.24 16.48 10.39
N ARG A 329 15.87 17.05 9.35
CA ARG A 329 16.65 16.25 8.39
C ARG A 329 17.64 15.28 9.04
N PRO A 330 18.48 15.69 10.03
CA PRO A 330 19.40 14.77 10.68
C PRO A 330 18.70 13.61 11.42
N LEU A 331 17.50 13.85 11.99
CA LEU A 331 16.73 12.80 12.63
C LEU A 331 16.22 11.77 11.62
N LEU A 332 15.73 12.22 10.47
CA LEU A 332 15.28 11.36 9.39
C LEU A 332 16.42 10.51 8.82
N GLU A 333 17.57 11.14 8.53
CA GLU A 333 18.78 10.45 8.05
C GLU A 333 19.29 9.43 9.09
N ALA A 334 19.33 9.81 10.37
CA ALA A 334 19.72 8.89 11.45
C ALA A 334 18.75 7.71 11.58
N THR A 335 17.45 7.94 11.49
CA THR A 335 16.44 6.86 11.57
C THR A 335 16.57 5.92 10.38
N ALA A 336 16.76 6.45 9.17
CA ALA A 336 17.01 5.64 7.98
C ALA A 336 18.26 4.77 8.14
N GLN A 337 19.36 5.34 8.67
CA GLN A 337 20.58 4.59 8.95
C GLN A 337 20.36 3.47 9.97
N ILE A 338 19.63 3.73 11.07
CA ILE A 338 19.30 2.71 12.07
C ILE A 338 18.48 1.57 11.46
N ILE A 339 17.49 1.88 10.62
CA ILE A 339 16.67 0.87 9.94
C ILE A 339 17.55 -0.01 9.05
N LEU A 340 18.43 0.59 8.23
CA LEU A 340 19.36 -0.15 7.37
C LEU A 340 20.28 -1.07 8.19
N GLU A 341 20.83 -0.59 9.30
CA GLU A 341 21.71 -1.37 10.16
C GLU A 341 20.98 -2.53 10.85
N ARG A 342 19.73 -2.33 11.27
CA ARG A 342 18.93 -3.41 11.87
C ARG A 342 18.55 -4.48 10.87
N LEU A 343 18.20 -4.10 9.65
CA LEU A 343 17.85 -5.05 8.60
C LEU A 343 19.05 -5.85 8.05
N ARG A 344 20.30 -5.44 8.34
CA ARG A 344 21.50 -6.26 8.01
C ARG A 344 21.56 -7.56 8.80
N THR A 345 20.88 -7.66 9.94
CA THR A 345 20.87 -8.89 10.74
C THR A 345 19.90 -9.91 10.12
N PRO A 346 20.26 -11.22 10.08
CA PRO A 346 19.41 -12.23 9.45
C PRO A 346 18.09 -12.40 10.20
N ILE A 347 16.99 -12.45 9.44
CA ILE A 347 15.64 -12.66 9.97
C ILE A 347 15.39 -14.17 10.01
N HIS A 348 15.05 -14.67 11.20
CA HIS A 348 14.86 -16.09 11.44
C HIS A 348 13.40 -16.50 11.20
N LEU A 349 13.13 -17.14 10.07
CA LEU A 349 11.80 -17.62 9.69
C LEU A 349 11.70 -19.13 9.97
N GLY A 350 11.57 -19.48 11.25
CA GLY A 350 11.56 -20.87 11.71
C GLY A 350 12.97 -21.48 11.76
N LEU A 351 13.27 -22.42 10.86
CA LEU A 351 14.60 -23.04 10.73
C LEU A 351 15.47 -22.38 9.65
N MET A 352 14.98 -21.33 9.00
CA MET A 352 15.64 -20.64 7.89
C MET A 352 16.10 -19.25 8.31
N GLU A 353 17.24 -18.82 7.78
CA GLU A 353 17.73 -17.45 7.91
C GLU A 353 17.60 -16.73 6.57
N VAL A 354 16.93 -15.58 6.57
CA VAL A 354 16.76 -14.72 5.40
C VAL A 354 17.53 -13.44 5.60
N TYR A 355 18.42 -13.14 4.66
CA TYR A 355 19.10 -11.86 4.56
C TYR A 355 18.29 -10.95 3.64
N THR A 356 17.87 -9.81 4.17
CA THR A 356 17.14 -8.77 3.42
C THR A 356 17.75 -7.41 3.70
N SER A 357 17.37 -6.41 2.93
CA SER A 357 17.66 -5.01 3.22
C SER A 357 16.54 -4.14 2.67
N CYS A 358 16.72 -2.83 2.71
CA CYS A 358 15.81 -1.92 2.05
C CYS A 358 16.55 -0.77 1.39
N SER A 359 15.91 -0.18 0.39
CA SER A 359 16.28 1.10 -0.19
C SER A 359 15.33 2.15 0.36
N ILE A 360 15.87 3.28 0.84
CA ILE A 360 15.10 4.32 1.54
C ILE A 360 15.20 5.66 0.83
N GLY A 361 14.07 6.31 0.60
CA GLY A 361 13.97 7.66 0.08
C GLY A 361 13.43 8.62 1.13
N ILE A 362 14.05 9.79 1.26
CA ILE A 362 13.71 10.78 2.28
C ILE A 362 13.20 12.05 1.62
N ALA A 363 12.02 12.52 2.03
CA ALA A 363 11.47 13.80 1.60
C ALA A 363 10.94 14.61 2.78
N MET A 364 10.92 15.94 2.65
CA MET A 364 10.54 16.87 3.71
C MET A 364 9.66 17.97 3.14
N HIS A 365 8.56 18.29 3.81
CA HIS A 365 7.72 19.43 3.48
C HIS A 365 8.28 20.68 4.18
N PRO A 366 8.25 21.86 3.54
CA PRO A 366 7.87 22.12 2.14
C PRO A 366 9.03 21.93 1.14
N GLN A 367 10.26 21.68 1.62
CA GLN A 367 11.47 21.70 0.79
C GLN A 367 11.40 20.79 -0.45
N HIS A 368 10.77 19.63 -0.32
CA HIS A 368 10.70 18.57 -1.33
C HIS A 368 9.27 18.36 -1.87
N GLY A 369 8.31 19.21 -1.50
CA GLY A 369 6.92 19.16 -1.96
C GLY A 369 5.94 19.84 -1.00
N ASP A 370 4.98 20.56 -1.55
CA ASP A 370 3.96 21.35 -0.81
C ASP A 370 2.64 20.58 -0.61
N SER A 371 2.53 19.37 -1.16
CA SER A 371 1.35 18.51 -1.07
C SER A 371 1.73 17.07 -0.80
N LEU A 372 0.78 16.28 -0.27
CA LEU A 372 0.90 14.84 -0.06
C LEU A 372 1.50 14.13 -1.29
N GLU A 373 0.90 14.35 -2.46
CA GLU A 373 1.28 13.70 -3.72
C GLU A 373 2.71 14.05 -4.12
N THR A 374 3.07 15.34 -4.05
CA THR A 374 4.42 15.79 -4.39
C THR A 374 5.46 15.25 -3.42
N LEU A 375 5.13 15.18 -2.12
CA LEU A 375 6.04 14.72 -1.09
C LEU A 375 6.32 13.22 -1.22
N ILE A 376 5.26 12.41 -1.41
CA ILE A 376 5.38 10.97 -1.66
C ILE A 376 6.20 10.72 -2.93
N ARG A 377 5.90 11.42 -4.03
CA ARG A 377 6.64 11.28 -5.30
C ARG A 377 8.13 11.60 -5.15
N SER A 378 8.46 12.64 -4.40
CA SER A 378 9.85 13.00 -4.12
C SER A 378 10.57 11.93 -3.29
N ALA A 379 9.90 11.38 -2.25
CA ALA A 379 10.48 10.30 -1.46
C ALA A 379 10.68 9.02 -2.28
N ASP A 380 9.68 8.64 -3.08
CA ASP A 380 9.75 7.49 -4.00
C ASP A 380 10.89 7.66 -5.03
N THR A 381 11.03 8.86 -5.61
CA THR A 381 12.14 9.16 -6.53
C THR A 381 13.50 8.99 -5.87
N ALA A 382 13.64 9.44 -4.62
CA ALA A 382 14.88 9.28 -3.87
C ALA A 382 15.15 7.80 -3.52
N MET A 383 14.11 7.04 -3.17
CA MET A 383 14.18 5.60 -2.91
C MET A 383 14.61 4.84 -4.17
N TYR A 384 14.08 5.21 -5.33
CA TYR A 384 14.49 4.63 -6.61
C TYR A 384 15.97 4.90 -6.88
N VAL A 385 16.44 6.14 -6.70
CA VAL A 385 17.87 6.46 -6.87
C VAL A 385 18.73 5.69 -5.86
N ALA A 386 18.25 5.44 -4.64
CA ALA A 386 18.93 4.57 -3.69
C ALA A 386 19.05 3.12 -4.19
N LYS A 387 18.02 2.58 -4.86
CA LYS A 387 18.09 1.26 -5.50
C LYS A 387 19.16 1.20 -6.59
N GLU A 388 19.19 2.21 -7.45
CA GLU A 388 20.13 2.28 -8.57
C GLU A 388 21.59 2.46 -8.13
N GLU A 389 21.83 3.19 -7.04
CA GLU A 389 23.18 3.44 -6.54
C GLU A 389 23.77 2.29 -5.69
N GLY A 390 23.20 1.09 -5.78
CA GLY A 390 23.72 -0.13 -5.15
C GLY A 390 22.80 -0.80 -4.13
N LYS A 391 21.56 -0.30 -3.96
CA LYS A 391 20.60 -0.76 -2.95
C LYS A 391 21.15 -0.60 -1.51
N HIS A 392 20.42 -1.07 -0.49
CA HIS A 392 20.94 -1.10 0.90
C HIS A 392 21.38 0.27 1.43
N THR A 393 20.78 1.36 0.96
CA THR A 393 21.17 2.73 1.28
C THR A 393 19.95 3.65 1.33
N TYR A 394 20.16 4.87 1.82
CA TYR A 394 19.14 5.91 1.79
C TYR A 394 19.57 7.10 0.95
N ARG A 395 18.60 7.83 0.38
CA ARG A 395 18.85 9.10 -0.31
C ARG A 395 17.83 10.15 0.10
N VAL A 396 18.32 11.36 0.33
CA VAL A 396 17.46 12.54 0.49
C VAL A 396 17.17 13.10 -0.87
N PHE A 397 15.88 13.33 -1.15
CA PHE A 397 15.45 13.87 -2.42
C PHE A 397 16.20 15.15 -2.80
N SER A 398 16.63 15.20 -4.04
CA SER A 398 17.16 16.42 -4.68
C SER A 398 16.60 16.53 -6.09
N LEU A 399 16.53 17.75 -6.62
CA LEU A 399 15.96 17.99 -7.96
C LEU A 399 16.76 17.27 -9.07
N GLU A 400 18.05 17.04 -8.88
CA GLU A 400 18.88 16.29 -9.84
C GLU A 400 18.45 14.80 -9.95
N MET A 401 17.80 14.24 -8.93
CA MET A 401 17.31 12.86 -8.94
C MET A 401 16.20 12.65 -9.98
N ASN A 402 15.32 13.65 -10.18
CA ASN A 402 14.32 13.59 -11.24
C ASN A 402 14.96 13.42 -12.62
N GLN A 403 16.10 14.07 -12.86
CA GLN A 403 16.84 13.95 -14.12
C GLN A 403 17.47 12.57 -14.26
N LYS A 404 17.97 11.98 -13.17
CA LYS A 404 18.49 10.59 -13.17
C LYS A 404 17.40 9.59 -13.54
N VAL A 405 16.22 9.67 -12.91
CA VAL A 405 15.09 8.77 -13.21
C VAL A 405 14.61 8.94 -14.65
N ALA A 406 14.42 10.18 -15.10
CA ALA A 406 14.03 10.45 -16.49
C ALA A 406 15.08 9.96 -17.51
N LYS A 407 16.38 10.09 -17.19
CA LYS A 407 17.47 9.56 -18.00
C LYS A 407 17.40 8.03 -18.07
N TYR A 408 17.16 7.36 -16.95
CA TYR A 408 17.03 5.90 -16.91
C TYR A 408 15.88 5.41 -17.77
N MET A 409 14.68 5.99 -17.62
CA MET A 409 13.52 5.65 -18.45
C MET A 409 13.78 5.87 -19.95
N TRP A 410 14.49 6.96 -20.28
CA TRP A 410 14.90 7.23 -21.66
C TRP A 410 15.89 6.19 -22.18
N LEU A 411 16.87 5.76 -21.38
CA LEU A 411 17.82 4.69 -21.75
C LEU A 411 17.09 3.36 -21.96
N ASP A 412 16.21 2.97 -21.05
CA ASP A 412 15.43 1.73 -21.14
C ASP A 412 14.59 1.66 -22.42
N THR A 413 13.95 2.77 -22.77
CA THR A 413 13.11 2.87 -23.96
C THR A 413 13.92 2.87 -25.26
N ASN A 414 15.06 3.57 -25.29
CA ASN A 414 15.74 3.91 -26.55
C ASN A 414 16.99 3.09 -26.83
N LEU A 415 17.69 2.56 -25.82
CA LEU A 415 18.97 1.88 -26.04
C LEU A 415 18.79 0.55 -26.81
N ARG A 416 17.67 -0.16 -26.58
CA ARG A 416 17.33 -1.37 -27.33
C ARG A 416 17.05 -1.06 -28.81
N LYS A 417 16.23 -0.02 -29.06
CA LYS A 417 15.93 0.46 -30.42
C LYS A 417 17.18 0.94 -31.14
N ALA A 418 18.06 1.64 -30.44
CA ALA A 418 19.32 2.15 -30.99
C ALA A 418 20.19 1.04 -31.58
N LEU A 419 20.16 -0.17 -31.00
CA LEU A 419 20.91 -1.31 -31.52
C LEU A 419 20.26 -1.87 -32.80
N GLU A 420 18.93 -1.89 -32.87
CA GLU A 420 18.16 -2.34 -34.04
C GLU A 420 18.24 -1.35 -35.20
N ASP A 421 18.22 -0.05 -34.89
CA ASP A 421 18.24 1.06 -35.85
C ASP A 421 19.67 1.51 -36.25
N GLU A 422 20.70 0.70 -35.93
CA GLU A 422 22.12 0.96 -36.27
C GLU A 422 22.65 2.34 -35.83
N GLN A 423 22.21 2.84 -34.67
CA GLN A 423 22.55 4.17 -34.17
C GLN A 423 23.91 4.25 -33.46
N PHE A 424 24.62 3.13 -33.30
CA PHE A 424 25.94 3.11 -32.67
C PHE A 424 27.05 3.32 -33.69
N VAL A 425 28.11 4.02 -33.28
CA VAL A 425 29.32 4.24 -34.08
C VAL A 425 30.57 4.02 -33.23
N LEU A 426 31.67 3.66 -33.86
CA LEU A 426 32.98 3.55 -33.20
C LEU A 426 33.84 4.76 -33.53
N HIS A 427 34.40 5.37 -32.51
CA HIS A 427 35.50 6.31 -32.62
C HIS A 427 36.79 5.59 -32.22
N TYR A 428 37.89 5.97 -32.85
CA TYR A 428 39.20 5.34 -32.66
C TYR A 428 40.15 6.37 -32.06
N GLN A 429 40.77 6.02 -30.94
CA GLN A 429 41.80 6.85 -30.33
C GLN A 429 43.18 6.19 -30.49
N PRO A 430 44.20 6.89 -31.04
CA PRO A 430 45.52 6.32 -31.23
C PRO A 430 46.24 6.07 -29.90
N VAL A 431 46.89 4.91 -29.84
CA VAL A 431 47.93 4.56 -28.86
C VAL A 431 49.26 4.71 -29.57
N VAL A 432 50.14 5.56 -29.05
CA VAL A 432 51.43 5.87 -29.66
C VAL A 432 52.57 5.29 -28.84
N ASP A 433 53.58 4.77 -29.52
CA ASP A 433 54.85 4.40 -28.94
C ASP A 433 55.61 5.67 -28.54
N ILE A 434 56.01 5.80 -27.27
CA ILE A 434 56.60 7.04 -26.76
C ILE A 434 58.02 7.26 -27.30
N ALA A 435 58.74 6.18 -27.59
CA ALA A 435 60.12 6.25 -28.05
C ALA A 435 60.19 6.76 -29.50
N THR A 436 59.41 6.15 -30.38
CA THR A 436 59.37 6.38 -31.84
C THR A 436 58.33 7.41 -32.26
N GLY A 437 57.28 7.57 -31.45
CA GLY A 437 56.05 8.29 -31.79
C GLY A 437 55.07 7.46 -32.62
N ASP A 438 55.46 6.30 -33.17
CA ASP A 438 54.62 5.56 -34.12
C ASP A 438 53.32 5.06 -33.50
N VAL A 439 52.28 4.95 -34.32
CA VAL A 439 50.99 4.43 -33.86
C VAL A 439 51.15 2.93 -33.67
N HIS A 440 51.06 2.50 -32.42
CA HIS A 440 51.11 1.10 -32.01
C HIS A 440 49.77 0.41 -32.31
N GLY A 441 48.67 1.07 -31.98
CA GLY A 441 47.31 0.57 -32.15
C GLY A 441 46.29 1.68 -31.94
N VAL A 442 45.02 1.30 -31.86
CA VAL A 442 43.94 2.21 -31.51
C VAL A 442 42.99 1.56 -30.50
N GLU A 443 42.41 2.36 -29.62
CA GLU A 443 41.27 1.95 -28.82
C GLU A 443 39.96 2.26 -29.55
N ALA A 444 39.06 1.28 -29.64
CA ALA A 444 37.72 1.46 -30.19
C ALA A 444 36.73 1.86 -29.08
N LEU A 445 36.31 3.11 -29.15
CA LEU A 445 35.42 3.75 -28.20
C LEU A 445 34.02 3.90 -28.80
N ILE A 446 33.07 3.16 -28.25
CA ILE A 446 31.67 3.24 -28.69
C ILE A 446 31.07 4.62 -28.42
N ARG A 447 30.26 5.10 -29.35
CA ARG A 447 29.41 6.28 -29.22
C ARG A 447 28.01 5.93 -29.71
N TRP A 448 27.01 6.58 -29.12
CA TRP A 448 25.63 6.45 -29.58
C TRP A 448 25.20 7.73 -30.28
N GLN A 449 24.91 7.63 -31.57
CA GLN A 449 24.36 8.70 -32.38
C GLN A 449 22.83 8.74 -32.21
N SER A 450 22.36 9.30 -31.10
CA SER A 450 20.94 9.45 -30.82
C SER A 450 20.31 10.48 -31.77
N PRO A 451 19.15 10.19 -32.39
CA PRO A 451 18.39 11.18 -33.17
C PRO A 451 18.01 12.42 -32.37
N ASP A 452 17.65 12.24 -31.09
CA ASP A 452 17.14 13.31 -30.24
C ASP A 452 18.25 14.05 -29.47
N ARG A 453 19.33 13.34 -29.09
CA ARG A 453 20.38 13.87 -28.21
C ARG A 453 21.76 14.04 -28.87
N GLY A 454 21.88 13.71 -30.15
CA GLY A 454 23.16 13.73 -30.85
C GLY A 454 24.12 12.66 -30.33
N LEU A 455 25.41 12.97 -30.25
CA LEU A 455 26.45 12.01 -29.88
C LEU A 455 26.51 11.83 -28.35
N VAL A 456 25.99 10.71 -27.85
CA VAL A 456 25.98 10.34 -26.43
C VAL A 456 27.21 9.52 -26.08
N ALA A 457 27.86 9.88 -24.97
CA ALA A 457 29.10 9.25 -24.50
C ALA A 457 28.83 7.91 -23.78
N PRO A 458 29.78 6.95 -23.80
CA PRO A 458 29.60 5.62 -23.19
C PRO A 458 29.33 5.68 -21.68
N VAL A 459 29.95 6.62 -20.96
CA VAL A 459 29.71 6.86 -19.52
C VAL A 459 28.23 7.10 -19.19
N GLU A 460 27.43 7.53 -20.17
CA GLU A 460 26.01 7.79 -19.96
C GLU A 460 25.11 6.56 -20.09
N PHE A 461 25.54 5.49 -20.75
CA PHE A 461 24.68 4.35 -21.07
C PHE A 461 25.29 2.97 -20.78
N ILE A 462 26.62 2.84 -20.64
CA ILE A 462 27.27 1.53 -20.43
C ILE A 462 26.82 0.88 -19.12
N ARG A 463 26.77 1.63 -18.01
CA ARG A 463 26.27 1.11 -16.73
C ARG A 463 24.85 0.56 -16.85
N PHE A 464 23.96 1.32 -17.50
CA PHE A 464 22.59 0.86 -17.77
C PHE A 464 22.58 -0.40 -18.64
N ALA A 465 23.43 -0.47 -19.67
CA ALA A 465 23.54 -1.64 -20.53
C ALA A 465 24.00 -2.88 -19.75
N GLU A 466 24.91 -2.71 -18.80
CA GLU A 466 25.36 -3.79 -17.91
C GLU A 466 24.22 -4.28 -17.03
N GLU A 467 23.52 -3.39 -16.34
CA GLU A 467 22.41 -3.72 -15.44
C GLU A 467 21.24 -4.41 -16.17
N SER A 468 20.83 -3.86 -17.32
CA SER A 468 19.73 -4.36 -18.17
C SER A 468 20.10 -5.61 -18.99
N GLY A 469 21.38 -6.01 -19.02
CA GLY A 469 21.88 -7.12 -19.84
C GLY A 469 22.05 -6.79 -21.34
N LEU A 470 21.82 -5.54 -21.76
CA LEU A 470 22.09 -5.07 -23.13
C LEU A 470 23.60 -4.98 -23.46
N ILE A 471 24.48 -5.09 -22.46
CA ILE A 471 25.94 -5.06 -22.67
C ILE A 471 26.44 -6.21 -23.55
N ALA A 472 25.85 -7.40 -23.45
CA ALA A 472 26.23 -8.55 -24.27
C ALA A 472 25.94 -8.36 -25.77
N PRO A 473 24.71 -8.00 -26.20
CA PRO A 473 24.45 -7.71 -27.61
C PRO A 473 25.23 -6.48 -28.12
N LEU A 474 25.44 -5.46 -27.27
CA LEU A 474 26.23 -4.29 -27.63
C LEU A 474 27.71 -4.64 -27.85
N GLY A 475 28.31 -5.44 -26.97
CA GLY A 475 29.68 -5.90 -27.12
C GLY A 475 29.91 -6.78 -28.35
N ARG A 476 28.93 -7.62 -28.71
CA ARG A 476 28.96 -8.35 -30.00
C ARG A 476 28.99 -7.40 -31.20
N TRP A 477 28.17 -6.36 -31.16
CA TRP A 477 28.15 -5.34 -32.20
C TRP A 477 29.51 -4.62 -32.28
N VAL A 478 30.09 -4.22 -31.14
CA VAL A 478 31.41 -3.56 -31.07
C VAL A 478 32.50 -4.45 -31.68
N MET A 479 32.61 -5.71 -31.26
CA MET A 479 33.61 -6.65 -31.78
C MET A 479 33.48 -6.84 -33.30
N ARG A 480 32.25 -6.99 -33.80
CA ARG A 480 31.99 -7.15 -35.23
C ARG A 480 32.40 -5.92 -36.04
N THR A 481 32.01 -4.74 -35.59
CA THR A 481 32.33 -3.48 -36.28
C THR A 481 33.83 -3.19 -36.22
N ALA A 482 34.48 -3.43 -35.08
CA ALA A 482 35.93 -3.29 -34.94
C ALA A 482 36.68 -4.28 -35.85
N ALA A 483 36.28 -5.56 -35.90
CA ALA A 483 36.88 -6.54 -36.80
C ALA A 483 36.71 -6.15 -38.29
N ALA A 484 35.53 -5.69 -38.68
CA ALA A 484 35.31 -5.20 -40.05
C ALA A 484 36.22 -4.00 -40.39
N GLN A 485 36.39 -3.06 -39.46
CA GLN A 485 37.29 -1.92 -39.64
C GLN A 485 38.76 -2.34 -39.71
N ALA A 486 39.19 -3.26 -38.86
CA ALA A 486 40.56 -3.79 -38.89
C ALA A 486 40.85 -4.50 -40.22
N ALA A 487 39.90 -5.26 -40.76
CA ALA A 487 40.02 -5.87 -42.09
C ALA A 487 40.11 -4.81 -43.21
N ALA A 488 39.31 -3.75 -43.14
CA ALA A 488 39.36 -2.64 -44.08
C ALA A 488 40.71 -1.90 -44.04
N TRP A 489 41.26 -1.67 -42.86
CA TRP A 489 42.60 -1.08 -42.71
C TRP A 489 43.69 -2.01 -43.22
N LYS A 490 43.62 -3.31 -42.93
CA LYS A 490 44.56 -4.30 -43.47
C LYS A 490 44.56 -4.31 -45.00
N ALA A 491 43.39 -4.22 -45.63
CA ALA A 491 43.25 -4.13 -47.09
C ALA A 491 43.87 -2.84 -47.68
N LYS A 492 43.88 -1.74 -46.90
CA LYS A 492 44.58 -0.48 -47.24
C LYS A 492 46.08 -0.51 -46.93
N GLY A 493 46.64 -1.64 -46.50
CA GLY A 493 48.05 -1.76 -46.11
C GLY A 493 48.37 -1.22 -44.71
N LEU A 494 47.35 -0.98 -43.88
CA LEU A 494 47.50 -0.54 -42.49
C LEU A 494 47.31 -1.74 -41.56
N GLY A 495 48.40 -2.24 -40.97
CA GLY A 495 48.39 -3.36 -40.00
C GLY A 495 48.07 -2.92 -38.57
N ILE A 496 47.04 -2.10 -38.37
CA ILE A 496 46.73 -1.47 -37.08
C ILE A 496 45.89 -2.43 -36.23
N ARG A 497 46.30 -2.63 -34.97
CA ARG A 497 45.52 -3.37 -33.98
C ARG A 497 44.46 -2.47 -33.35
N ILE A 498 43.29 -3.05 -33.04
CA ILE A 498 42.16 -2.35 -32.43
C ILE A 498 41.86 -3.00 -31.09
N ALA A 499 41.97 -2.26 -29.99
CA ALA A 499 41.53 -2.71 -28.68
C ALA A 499 40.03 -2.46 -28.49
N VAL A 500 39.32 -3.44 -27.92
CA VAL A 500 37.91 -3.31 -27.54
C VAL A 500 37.72 -3.62 -26.06
N ASN A 501 36.95 -2.77 -25.40
CA ASN A 501 36.57 -2.92 -24.00
C ASN A 501 35.57 -4.08 -23.81
N VAL A 502 35.83 -4.94 -22.83
CA VAL A 502 34.95 -6.04 -22.44
C VAL A 502 34.61 -5.93 -20.95
N SER A 503 33.31 -5.85 -20.65
CA SER A 503 32.82 -5.79 -19.27
C SER A 503 32.93 -7.13 -18.54
N ALA A 504 32.99 -7.08 -17.20
CA ALA A 504 32.97 -8.27 -16.34
C ALA A 504 31.75 -9.18 -16.62
N ARG A 505 30.58 -8.59 -16.87
CA ARG A 505 29.34 -9.34 -17.15
C ARG A 505 29.41 -10.09 -18.48
N GLN A 506 30.18 -9.61 -19.45
CA GLN A 506 30.40 -10.31 -20.70
C GLN A 506 31.38 -11.48 -20.56
N LEU A 507 32.34 -11.41 -19.64
CA LEU A 507 33.23 -12.54 -19.35
C LEU A 507 32.51 -13.72 -18.70
N GLN A 508 31.37 -13.49 -18.04
CA GLN A 508 30.52 -14.59 -17.55
C GLN A 508 29.85 -15.37 -18.70
N ASP A 509 29.75 -14.81 -19.91
CA ASP A 509 29.24 -15.52 -21.08
C ASP A 509 30.34 -16.39 -21.70
N MET A 510 30.29 -17.70 -21.41
CA MET A 510 31.23 -18.70 -21.94
C MET A 510 31.27 -18.74 -23.48
N ASN A 511 30.28 -18.17 -24.19
CA ASN A 511 30.27 -18.13 -25.64
C ASN A 511 31.00 -16.92 -26.24
N ILE A 512 31.49 -15.96 -25.44
CA ILE A 512 32.11 -14.72 -25.96
C ILE A 512 33.31 -15.02 -26.87
N VAL A 513 34.14 -15.99 -26.50
CA VAL A 513 35.31 -16.38 -27.30
C VAL A 513 34.88 -17.00 -28.62
N HIS A 514 33.87 -17.88 -28.61
CA HIS A 514 33.32 -18.47 -29.83
C HIS A 514 32.74 -17.40 -30.76
N GLN A 515 32.07 -16.39 -30.19
CA GLN A 515 31.55 -15.24 -30.95
C GLN A 515 32.69 -14.45 -31.60
N MET A 516 33.76 -14.13 -30.85
CA MET A 516 34.93 -13.45 -31.38
C MET A 516 35.61 -14.28 -32.50
N ALA A 517 35.78 -15.58 -32.30
CA ALA A 517 36.35 -16.47 -33.31
C ALA A 517 35.55 -16.44 -34.61
N SER A 518 34.22 -16.53 -34.53
CA SER A 518 33.33 -16.43 -35.69
C SER A 518 33.41 -15.08 -36.38
N ILE A 519 33.55 -13.99 -35.62
CA ILE A 519 33.67 -12.63 -36.15
C ILE A 519 35.01 -12.46 -36.90
N LEU A 520 36.11 -12.91 -36.30
CA LEU A 520 37.44 -12.85 -36.91
C LEU A 520 37.50 -13.69 -38.20
N ASP A 521 36.87 -14.88 -38.19
CA ASP A 521 36.76 -15.73 -39.38
C ASP A 521 35.95 -15.07 -40.50
N ALA A 522 34.79 -14.49 -40.18
CA ALA A 522 33.99 -13.76 -41.16
C ALA A 522 34.72 -12.54 -41.75
N ALA A 523 35.59 -11.89 -40.96
CA ALA A 523 36.39 -10.74 -41.39
C ALA A 523 37.72 -11.12 -42.09
N GLY A 524 38.08 -12.41 -42.14
CA GLY A 524 39.36 -12.86 -42.71
C GLY A 524 40.60 -12.40 -41.91
N LEU A 525 40.45 -12.22 -40.60
CA LEU A 525 41.49 -11.73 -39.70
C LEU A 525 42.16 -12.88 -38.93
N LYS A 526 43.04 -13.63 -39.61
CA LYS A 526 43.95 -14.59 -38.97
C LYS A 526 45.42 -14.27 -39.34
N PRO A 527 46.32 -14.05 -38.37
CA PRO A 527 46.05 -13.86 -36.92
C PRO A 527 45.24 -12.58 -36.65
N GLY A 528 44.57 -12.54 -35.49
CA GLY A 528 43.69 -11.44 -35.07
C GLY A 528 44.40 -10.09 -34.93
N LEU A 529 43.71 -9.03 -35.36
CA LEU A 529 44.08 -7.62 -35.14
C LEU A 529 43.18 -6.94 -34.09
N LEU A 530 42.47 -7.74 -33.29
CA LEU A 530 41.55 -7.27 -32.27
C LEU A 530 42.11 -7.65 -30.90
N ASP A 531 42.33 -6.65 -30.05
CA ASP A 531 42.83 -6.76 -28.68
C ASP A 531 41.68 -6.57 -27.68
N ILE A 532 41.83 -7.11 -26.48
CA ILE A 532 40.80 -7.10 -25.44
C ILE A 532 41.29 -6.29 -24.25
N GLU A 533 40.51 -5.29 -23.84
CA GLU A 533 40.71 -4.49 -22.63
C GLU A 533 39.74 -4.94 -21.53
N LEU A 534 40.29 -5.20 -20.35
CA LEU A 534 39.55 -5.69 -19.17
C LEU A 534 39.87 -4.81 -17.96
N THR A 535 38.86 -4.40 -17.21
CA THR A 535 39.05 -3.66 -15.95
C THR A 535 39.47 -4.59 -14.80
N GLU A 536 40.11 -4.06 -13.75
CA GLU A 536 40.46 -4.82 -12.55
C GLU A 536 39.27 -5.53 -11.87
N SER A 537 38.06 -4.95 -11.94
CA SER A 537 36.86 -5.53 -11.36
C SER A 537 36.45 -6.86 -11.99
N CYS A 538 36.90 -7.14 -13.21
CA CYS A 538 36.63 -8.39 -13.91
C CYS A 538 37.20 -9.64 -13.22
N PHE A 539 38.18 -9.48 -12.32
CA PHE A 539 38.90 -10.60 -11.70
C PHE A 539 38.39 -10.95 -10.29
N ILE A 540 37.49 -10.15 -9.73
CA ILE A 540 37.06 -10.30 -8.32
C ILE A 540 36.10 -11.48 -8.12
N GLU A 541 35.28 -11.79 -9.12
CA GLU A 541 34.22 -12.79 -8.99
C GLU A 541 34.70 -14.24 -9.24
N ASP A 542 35.48 -14.48 -10.31
CA ASP A 542 35.99 -15.82 -10.68
C ASP A 542 37.31 -15.72 -11.48
N GLU A 543 38.44 -15.74 -10.76
CA GLU A 543 39.79 -15.59 -11.34
C GLU A 543 40.15 -16.75 -12.30
N ASP A 544 39.74 -17.99 -11.99
CA ASP A 544 40.08 -19.16 -12.79
C ASP A 544 39.34 -19.17 -14.13
N ALA A 545 38.05 -18.81 -14.12
CA ALA A 545 37.27 -18.66 -15.34
C ALA A 545 37.82 -17.54 -16.24
N ALA A 546 38.11 -16.36 -15.66
CA ALA A 546 38.70 -15.24 -16.38
C ALA A 546 40.06 -15.62 -17.02
N ASN A 547 40.92 -16.31 -16.26
CA ASN A 547 42.18 -16.85 -16.77
C ASN A 547 41.99 -17.82 -17.94
N GLY A 548 41.01 -18.71 -17.85
CA GLY A 548 40.66 -19.62 -18.93
C GLY A 548 40.24 -18.90 -20.21
N LEU A 549 39.43 -17.86 -20.11
CA LEU A 549 38.96 -17.07 -21.26
C LEU A 549 40.08 -16.25 -21.89
N MET A 550 40.92 -15.59 -21.09
CA MET A 550 42.06 -14.81 -21.59
C MET A 550 43.03 -15.67 -22.42
N ARG A 551 43.34 -16.88 -21.96
CA ARG A 551 44.17 -17.82 -22.74
C ARG A 551 43.54 -18.16 -24.08
N GLN A 552 42.22 -18.34 -24.13
CA GLN A 552 41.53 -18.63 -25.39
C GLN A 552 41.51 -17.42 -26.33
N PHE A 553 41.33 -16.19 -25.81
CA PHE A 553 41.49 -14.97 -26.62
C PHE A 553 42.89 -14.86 -27.21
N ARG A 554 43.93 -15.16 -26.42
CA ARG A 554 45.32 -15.19 -26.92
C ARG A 554 45.54 -16.25 -28.01
N GLN A 555 44.87 -17.40 -27.92
CA GLN A 555 44.92 -18.42 -28.98
C GLN A 555 44.31 -17.93 -30.30
N LEU A 556 43.39 -16.94 -30.26
CA LEU A 556 42.87 -16.26 -31.45
C LEU A 556 43.81 -15.16 -31.99
N GLY A 557 44.92 -14.88 -31.29
CA GLY A 557 45.90 -13.85 -31.64
C GLY A 557 45.59 -12.47 -31.08
N ALA A 558 44.67 -12.37 -30.11
CA ALA A 558 44.40 -11.14 -29.37
C ALA A 558 45.47 -10.88 -28.31
N GLN A 559 45.82 -9.61 -28.08
CA GLN A 559 46.51 -9.19 -26.87
C GLN A 559 45.50 -8.86 -25.78
N ILE A 560 45.90 -9.07 -24.53
CA ILE A 560 45.08 -8.77 -23.36
C ILE A 560 45.68 -7.60 -22.59
N HIS A 561 44.90 -6.53 -22.46
CA HIS A 561 45.30 -5.31 -21.76
C HIS A 561 44.46 -5.17 -20.49
N LEU A 562 45.13 -4.84 -19.38
CA LEU A 562 44.48 -4.52 -18.12
C LEU A 562 44.21 -3.02 -18.06
N ASP A 563 42.95 -2.63 -18.06
CA ASP A 563 42.48 -1.25 -18.06
C ASP A 563 42.24 -0.69 -16.64
N ASP A 564 42.25 0.64 -16.51
CA ASP A 564 42.02 1.38 -15.27
C ASP A 564 42.93 0.97 -14.08
N PHE A 565 44.18 0.59 -14.35
CA PHE A 565 45.06 0.07 -13.31
C PHE A 565 45.36 1.08 -12.21
N GLY A 566 45.18 0.66 -10.95
CA GLY A 566 45.41 1.44 -9.74
C GLY A 566 44.15 2.07 -9.15
N THR A 567 42.99 1.88 -9.76
CA THR A 567 41.68 2.30 -9.23
C THR A 567 40.97 1.19 -8.44
N GLY A 568 41.45 -0.06 -8.55
CA GLY A 568 40.89 -1.26 -7.92
C GLY A 568 41.79 -1.92 -6.86
N TYR A 569 41.40 -3.12 -6.43
CA TYR A 569 42.05 -3.92 -5.37
C TYR A 569 42.86 -5.11 -5.92
N SER A 570 43.56 -4.97 -7.04
CA SER A 570 44.41 -6.06 -7.55
C SER A 570 45.59 -6.34 -6.61
N SER A 571 45.68 -7.57 -6.12
CA SER A 571 46.87 -8.03 -5.41
C SER A 571 48.01 -8.23 -6.40
N LEU A 572 49.23 -7.79 -6.06
CA LEU A 572 50.43 -8.06 -6.85
C LEU A 572 50.62 -9.56 -7.15
N SER A 573 50.17 -10.42 -6.23
CA SER A 573 50.21 -11.87 -6.43
C SER A 573 49.28 -12.35 -7.54
N GLN A 574 48.14 -11.69 -7.75
CA GLN A 574 47.17 -12.03 -8.80
C GLN A 574 47.73 -11.63 -10.18
N LEU A 575 48.26 -10.41 -10.31
CA LEU A 575 48.84 -9.93 -11.58
C LEU A 575 49.90 -10.87 -12.15
N SER A 576 50.70 -11.52 -11.28
CA SER A 576 51.73 -12.46 -11.71
C SER A 576 51.21 -13.74 -12.38
N ARG A 577 49.92 -14.06 -12.22
CA ARG A 577 49.28 -15.28 -12.74
C ARG A 577 48.44 -15.03 -13.99
N LEU A 578 48.05 -13.77 -14.22
CA LEU A 578 47.19 -13.40 -15.34
C LEU A 578 48.01 -13.36 -16.64
N PRO A 579 47.50 -13.92 -17.76
CA PRO A 579 48.19 -13.92 -19.04
C PRO A 579 48.04 -12.57 -19.75
N LEU A 580 48.48 -11.48 -19.13
CA LEU A 580 48.41 -10.12 -19.66
C LEU A 580 49.55 -9.83 -20.65
N ASP A 581 49.33 -8.89 -21.55
CA ASP A 581 50.34 -8.35 -22.47
C ASP A 581 50.69 -6.90 -22.12
N ALA A 582 49.72 -6.12 -21.65
CA ALA A 582 49.93 -4.73 -21.24
C ALA A 582 49.08 -4.33 -20.03
N ILE A 583 49.54 -3.32 -19.30
CA ILE A 583 48.81 -2.62 -18.24
C ILE A 583 48.62 -1.16 -18.65
N LYS A 584 47.38 -0.68 -18.59
CA LYS A 584 47.00 0.70 -18.88
C LYS A 584 46.83 1.47 -17.56
N LEU A 585 47.65 2.52 -17.39
CA LEU A 585 47.63 3.38 -16.21
C LEU A 585 46.52 4.41 -16.35
N ASP A 586 45.59 4.42 -15.41
CA ASP A 586 44.48 5.36 -15.41
C ASP A 586 44.98 6.83 -15.40
N ARG A 587 44.18 7.68 -16.05
CA ARG A 587 44.41 9.13 -16.16
C ARG A 587 44.70 9.80 -14.81
N SER A 588 44.13 9.33 -13.70
CA SER A 588 44.35 9.92 -12.37
C SER A 588 45.81 9.84 -11.91
N PHE A 589 46.59 8.86 -12.40
CA PHE A 589 48.03 8.76 -12.12
C PHE A 589 48.86 9.68 -13.01
N ILE A 590 48.38 9.98 -14.21
CA ILE A 590 49.10 10.71 -15.26
C ILE A 590 48.88 12.22 -15.15
N THR A 591 47.67 12.65 -14.78
CA THR A 591 47.29 14.06 -14.74
C THR A 591 48.20 14.84 -13.79
N GLY A 592 48.99 15.78 -14.32
CA GLY A 592 49.92 16.61 -13.55
C GLY A 592 51.12 15.84 -12.97
N ILE A 593 51.48 14.68 -13.55
CA ILE A 593 52.62 13.87 -13.10
C ILE A 593 53.95 14.64 -13.14
N ASP A 594 54.09 15.63 -14.02
CA ASP A 594 55.27 16.50 -14.11
C ASP A 594 55.53 17.28 -12.81
N ARG A 595 54.49 17.54 -12.01
CA ARG A 595 54.54 18.39 -10.80
C ARG A 595 54.25 17.68 -9.49
N ASN A 596 53.79 16.43 -9.52
CA ASN A 596 53.36 15.70 -8.33
C ASN A 596 54.33 14.56 -7.97
N PRO A 597 55.26 14.75 -7.01
CA PRO A 597 56.23 13.72 -6.63
C PRO A 597 55.61 12.38 -6.20
N ARG A 598 54.37 12.41 -5.66
CA ARG A 598 53.67 11.19 -5.25
C ARG A 598 53.23 10.37 -6.44
N SER A 599 52.61 11.02 -7.44
CA SER A 599 52.24 10.36 -8.70
C SER A 599 53.47 9.85 -9.43
N GLN A 600 54.57 10.62 -9.45
CA GLN A 600 55.83 10.18 -10.04
C GLN A 600 56.39 8.91 -9.40
N ALA A 601 56.38 8.82 -8.05
CA ALA A 601 56.85 7.65 -7.33
C ALA A 601 55.97 6.42 -7.60
N LEU A 602 54.65 6.60 -7.67
CA LEU A 602 53.71 5.53 -7.98
C LEU A 602 53.93 4.99 -9.39
N VAL A 603 53.94 5.85 -10.40
CA VAL A 603 54.15 5.42 -11.80
C VAL A 603 55.51 4.75 -11.98
N ARG A 604 56.59 5.26 -11.37
CA ARG A 604 57.91 4.57 -11.39
C ARG A 604 57.84 3.15 -10.83
N SER A 605 57.10 2.98 -9.74
CA SER A 605 56.92 1.68 -9.09
C SER A 605 56.15 0.71 -9.98
N VAL A 606 55.06 1.18 -10.59
CA VAL A 606 54.24 0.37 -11.51
C VAL A 606 55.01 0.00 -12.77
N VAL A 607 55.74 0.94 -13.38
CA VAL A 607 56.59 0.66 -14.56
C VAL A 607 57.66 -0.38 -14.23
N SER A 608 58.29 -0.29 -13.06
CA SER A 608 59.30 -1.26 -12.64
C SER A 608 58.69 -2.66 -12.44
N LEU A 609 57.49 -2.72 -11.86
CA LEU A 609 56.74 -3.96 -11.69
C LEU A 609 56.34 -4.58 -13.04
N ALA A 610 55.76 -3.79 -13.94
CA ALA A 610 55.34 -4.24 -15.26
C ALA A 610 56.51 -4.85 -16.03
N LYS A 611 57.68 -4.20 -16.00
CA LYS A 611 58.93 -4.72 -16.58
C LYS A 611 59.37 -6.04 -15.95
N ALA A 612 59.28 -6.16 -14.63
CA ALA A 612 59.62 -7.41 -13.93
C ALA A 612 58.68 -8.57 -14.31
N LEU A 613 57.45 -8.26 -14.72
CA LEU A 613 56.44 -9.23 -15.16
C LEU A 613 56.34 -9.37 -16.69
N ASN A 614 57.20 -8.67 -17.45
CA ASN A 614 57.17 -8.59 -18.91
C ASN A 614 55.83 -8.08 -19.51
N PHE A 615 55.20 -7.12 -18.84
CA PHE A 615 54.05 -6.38 -19.36
C PHE A 615 54.48 -5.04 -19.95
N ALA A 616 53.91 -4.67 -21.10
CA ALA A 616 54.02 -3.30 -21.61
C ALA A 616 53.19 -2.35 -20.75
N VAL A 617 53.58 -1.08 -20.69
CA VAL A 617 52.84 -0.03 -19.97
C VAL A 617 52.28 0.98 -20.95
N VAL A 618 50.97 1.21 -20.87
CA VAL A 618 50.27 2.26 -21.60
C VAL A 618 49.86 3.34 -20.61
N ALA A 619 50.28 4.59 -20.83
CA ALA A 619 49.83 5.71 -20.01
C ALA A 619 48.62 6.40 -20.64
N GLU A 620 47.51 6.47 -19.91
CA GLU A 620 46.28 7.08 -20.41
C GLU A 620 46.08 8.53 -19.97
N GLY A 621 45.28 9.27 -20.74
CA GLY A 621 44.92 10.63 -20.39
C GLY A 621 46.07 11.64 -20.44
N VAL A 622 47.08 11.41 -21.29
CA VAL A 622 48.16 12.39 -21.51
C VAL A 622 47.60 13.63 -22.22
N GLU A 623 47.62 14.79 -21.57
CA GLU A 623 47.02 16.03 -22.08
C GLU A 623 48.07 17.09 -22.44
N THR A 624 49.27 17.01 -21.86
CA THR A 624 50.33 18.00 -22.07
C THR A 624 51.64 17.40 -22.56
N ARG A 625 52.43 18.23 -23.24
CA ARG A 625 53.79 17.88 -23.65
C ARG A 625 54.70 17.54 -22.47
N ALA A 626 54.55 18.23 -21.34
CA ALA A 626 55.37 18.00 -20.15
C ALA A 626 55.11 16.61 -19.55
N GLU A 627 53.86 16.17 -19.52
CA GLU A 627 53.50 14.80 -19.10
C GLU A 627 54.12 13.76 -20.06
N ALA A 628 54.01 13.97 -21.37
CA ALA A 628 54.60 13.06 -22.37
C ALA A 628 56.13 12.95 -22.26
N GLU A 629 56.83 14.07 -22.09
CA GLU A 629 58.29 14.09 -21.91
C GLU A 629 58.70 13.39 -20.61
N PHE A 630 57.92 13.55 -19.54
CA PHE A 630 58.18 12.88 -18.27
C PHE A 630 57.98 11.36 -18.38
N LEU A 631 56.90 10.90 -19.04
CA LEU A 631 56.65 9.47 -19.28
C LEU A 631 57.76 8.84 -20.14
N LYS A 632 58.29 9.59 -21.11
CA LYS A 632 59.46 9.15 -21.89
C LYS A 632 60.70 8.93 -21.03
N GLN A 633 60.94 9.79 -20.03
CA GLN A 633 62.05 9.61 -19.08
C GLN A 633 61.84 8.42 -18.14
N LEU A 634 60.58 8.03 -17.91
CA LEU A 634 60.24 6.84 -17.13
C LEU A 634 60.32 5.54 -17.92
N ASP A 635 60.62 5.62 -19.22
CA ASP A 635 60.70 4.45 -20.10
C ASP A 635 59.37 3.67 -20.09
N VAL A 636 58.27 4.42 -20.20
CA VAL A 636 56.91 3.92 -20.49
C VAL A 636 56.83 3.60 -21.98
N ASP A 637 56.26 2.45 -22.34
CA ASP A 637 56.25 1.95 -23.71
C ASP A 637 55.31 2.76 -24.61
N HIS A 638 54.07 2.97 -24.15
CA HIS A 638 52.99 3.52 -24.97
C HIS A 638 52.22 4.62 -24.22
N ALA A 639 51.62 5.54 -24.97
CA ALA A 639 50.78 6.59 -24.43
C ALA A 639 49.53 6.84 -25.27
N GLN A 640 48.46 7.23 -24.59
CA GLN A 640 47.19 7.63 -25.16
C GLN A 640 46.68 8.89 -24.46
N GLY A 641 46.12 9.83 -25.22
CA GLY A 641 45.56 11.04 -24.65
C GLY A 641 45.37 12.17 -25.65
N TYR A 642 44.71 13.23 -25.19
CA TYR A 642 44.34 14.38 -26.04
C TYR A 642 45.53 15.20 -26.53
N TYR A 643 46.70 15.06 -25.89
CA TYR A 643 47.94 15.62 -26.42
C TYR A 643 48.27 15.08 -27.82
N TYR A 644 48.02 13.78 -28.05
CA TYR A 644 48.28 13.12 -29.33
C TYR A 644 47.09 13.27 -30.27
N ALA A 645 45.93 12.73 -29.86
CA ALA A 645 44.68 12.93 -30.57
C ALA A 645 43.46 12.57 -29.71
N ARG A 646 42.32 13.19 -30.05
CA ARG A 646 41.01 12.83 -29.51
C ARG A 646 40.43 11.61 -30.25
N PRO A 647 39.51 10.84 -29.64
CA PRO A 647 38.78 9.79 -30.33
C PRO A 647 38.04 10.31 -31.55
N MET A 648 38.23 9.69 -32.71
CA MET A 648 37.71 10.19 -33.99
C MET A 648 37.15 9.08 -34.89
N PRO A 649 36.23 9.38 -35.82
CA PRO A 649 35.76 8.39 -36.79
C PRO A 649 36.89 7.82 -37.65
N ALA A 650 36.71 6.61 -38.19
CA ALA A 650 37.74 5.90 -38.96
C ALA A 650 38.33 6.75 -40.11
N GLN A 651 37.51 7.49 -40.84
CA GLN A 651 37.98 8.33 -41.96
C GLN A 651 38.86 9.50 -41.47
N ALA A 652 38.50 10.11 -40.34
CA ALA A 652 39.31 11.17 -39.74
C ALA A 652 40.64 10.61 -39.21
N PHE A 653 40.62 9.40 -38.64
CA PHE A 653 41.82 8.71 -38.19
C PHE A 653 42.79 8.41 -39.35
N GLU A 654 42.28 7.94 -40.48
CA GLU A 654 43.09 7.70 -41.68
C GLU A 654 43.78 8.98 -42.18
N ALA A 655 43.06 10.11 -42.19
CA ALA A 655 43.62 11.41 -42.56
C ALA A 655 44.69 11.88 -41.57
N TRP A 656 44.41 11.79 -40.27
CA TRP A 656 45.34 12.14 -39.20
C TRP A 656 46.62 11.30 -39.25
N LEU A 657 46.50 9.98 -39.49
CA LEU A 657 47.64 9.07 -39.62
C LEU A 657 48.53 9.44 -40.82
N ALA A 658 47.92 9.75 -41.96
CA ALA A 658 48.65 10.15 -43.16
C ALA A 658 49.40 11.47 -42.98
N GLU A 659 48.80 12.45 -42.30
CA GLU A 659 49.43 13.74 -42.00
C GLU A 659 50.57 13.59 -40.98
N THR A 660 50.35 12.81 -39.92
CA THR A 660 51.36 12.56 -38.88
C THR A 660 52.60 11.87 -39.45
N ARG A 661 52.42 10.89 -40.35
CA ARG A 661 53.54 10.25 -41.06
C ARG A 661 54.30 11.23 -41.94
N LYS A 662 53.61 12.17 -42.62
CA LYS A 662 54.25 13.20 -43.44
C LYS A 662 55.06 14.18 -42.60
N LEU A 663 54.49 14.69 -41.52
CA LEU A 663 55.18 15.63 -40.62
C LEU A 663 56.47 15.02 -40.05
N ARG A 664 56.50 13.71 -39.79
CA ARG A 664 57.70 12.98 -39.36
C ARG A 664 58.74 12.71 -40.43
N LEU A 665 58.32 12.57 -41.69
CA LEU A 665 59.27 12.45 -42.80
C LEU A 665 59.98 13.79 -43.09
N ILE A 666 59.37 14.91 -42.65
CA ILE A 666 59.89 16.27 -42.82
C ILE A 666 60.75 16.71 -41.62
N ALA A 667 60.42 16.28 -40.41
CA ALA A 667 61.16 16.56 -39.17
C ALA A 667 62.36 15.62 -39.01
#